data_AF-A0A6J4JC64-F1
#
_entry.id   AF-A0A6J4JC64-F1
#
_cell.length_a   1.000
_cell.length_b   1.000
_cell.length_c   1.000
_cell.angle_alpha   90.00
_cell.angle_beta   90.00
_cell.angle_gamma   90.00
#
_symmetry.space_group_name_H-M   'P 1'
#
loop_
_entity.id
_entity.type
_entity.pdbx_description
1 polymer ?
#
loop_
_entity_poly.entity_id
_entity_poly.type
_entity_poly.pdbx_seq_one_letter_code
_entity_poly.pdbx_strand_id
1 'polypeptide(L)'
;GIHTRLYIAVLLVFAFLIMRLSRPTDESYPNAPAHIAFATVLGSIIWLLSAAAVAGDAAMRDVQTRMYSLTYTTPIGKAGYLGGRFLAAFALNALILLAIPVGVLLAFYSPGRETEPLGPFRPAAYLGAYGFIALPIAFVATAIQFSLATQSRRAIASYLGSVLLLVTSLFVRIAVALVMGQWELAKLLDLIGIVGILGEFESWTAIETNTRLIGLQGTLLWNRLLWLGIALIILAFTYLRFRFAHDTTSTWWSRLSQRQTIVSSDTSGKHARSILLAEAAFVGNIRISVPQVRQTFGFLTHLRQTRAIAWTSFLAIAKSRVALAVVAATVIGAVTFAHELMELMGVSVFPRTAHLITFLTTTLGNVQTPWVIVPLLTIFFAGELVWREREAGLSDIADATPVPDWVLFLGKFLGLSLVLVTWMALLMATGMLMQVNLGYYDFEMGLYLKILFRLQLADYLLFALLALVVHVLVNHKYVGHLVALLAYGFIAYAPRLGIEHNLLVYGSDPGWSYMDMRGFAPSLGPWLWFKLYWAACALLLALAAGLLWARGREGSVRVRLHQARHRFTRPTSWAAAVAVMLVLTLGGFIFYNTNVLNEYLTASDVAERRAEYERRYGQYDGVPQPRLVATNLHVEIYPDRQAVDIHGTYHLVNRSVVPIDSIHLATAPGVKTGAASFDRPAVRVLADEDLGHRSYALEEPLQPGDSLRLDFEVHVEPRGFRNSGVDTSVVANGSYFTNEAWLPAVGYQSNRELSSARDRRAHGLAPRPLIPSLHDVEAREEMTGAERIAFEAVMGTDEDQIAVTPGALRRTWKEDGRRYFHYATDAPIRNDYAFFSARYAVHEAQWNDVAIRIFHHPG
;
A
#
# COMPACT_ATOMS: atom_id res chain seq x y z
N GLY A 1 29.91 15.71 -0.61
CA GLY A 1 30.77 15.12 0.44
C GLY A 1 30.00 14.16 1.32
N ILE A 2 29.20 14.68 2.27
CA ILE A 2 28.50 13.86 3.28
C ILE A 2 27.22 13.20 2.72
N HIS A 3 26.41 13.93 1.96
CA HIS A 3 25.12 13.40 1.44
C HIS A 3 25.27 12.26 0.45
N THR A 4 26.29 12.31 -0.42
CA THR A 4 26.59 11.22 -1.37
C THR A 4 26.91 9.92 -0.64
N ARG A 5 27.70 9.97 0.44
CA ARG A 5 28.04 8.78 1.25
C ARG A 5 26.79 8.22 1.93
N LEU A 6 25.88 9.08 2.37
CA LEU A 6 24.60 8.65 2.93
C LEU A 6 23.71 7.96 1.89
N TYR A 7 23.61 8.50 0.66
CA TYR A 7 22.84 7.84 -0.41
C TYR A 7 23.39 6.46 -0.76
N ILE A 8 24.73 6.33 -0.84
CA ILE A 8 25.40 5.04 -1.04
C ILE A 8 25.05 4.09 0.11
N ALA A 9 25.19 4.53 1.36
CA ALA A 9 24.89 3.71 2.53
C ALA A 9 23.41 3.25 2.54
N VAL A 10 22.48 4.15 2.22
CA VAL A 10 21.05 3.82 2.21
C VAL A 10 20.70 2.83 1.12
N LEU A 11 21.20 3.00 -0.11
CA LEU A 11 20.94 2.03 -1.18
C LEU A 11 21.62 0.69 -0.92
N LEU A 12 22.83 0.70 -0.34
CA LEU A 12 23.54 -0.51 0.06
C LEU A 12 22.74 -1.27 1.12
N VAL A 13 22.31 -0.59 2.19
CA VAL A 13 21.51 -1.19 3.27
C VAL A 13 20.16 -1.64 2.74
N PHE A 14 19.51 -0.87 1.87
CA PHE A 14 18.27 -1.27 1.23
C PHE A 14 18.44 -2.55 0.43
N ALA A 15 19.43 -2.60 -0.48
CA ALA A 15 19.73 -3.77 -1.29
C ALA A 15 20.12 -4.99 -0.43
N PHE A 16 20.84 -4.74 0.67
CA PHE A 16 21.20 -5.76 1.66
C PHE A 16 19.97 -6.34 2.34
N LEU A 17 19.13 -5.48 2.93
CA LEU A 17 17.94 -5.88 3.69
C LEU A 17 16.91 -6.53 2.78
N ILE A 18 16.64 -5.96 1.60
CA ILE A 18 15.65 -6.53 0.70
C ILE A 18 16.05 -7.93 0.26
N MET A 19 17.32 -8.22 -0.01
CA MET A 19 17.76 -9.58 -0.39
C MET A 19 17.88 -10.55 0.80
N ARG A 20 18.08 -10.02 2.01
CA ARG A 20 18.05 -10.81 3.25
C ARG A 20 16.63 -11.19 3.67
N LEU A 21 15.68 -10.29 3.47
CA LEU A 21 14.30 -10.42 3.95
C LEU A 21 13.35 -10.90 2.86
N SER A 22 13.67 -10.68 1.58
CA SER A 22 12.90 -11.27 0.49
C SER A 22 13.01 -12.78 0.55
N ARG A 23 11.84 -13.40 0.65
CA ARG A 23 11.65 -14.83 0.48
C ARG A 23 11.16 -15.04 -0.96
N PRO A 24 12.01 -15.48 -1.90
CA PRO A 24 11.58 -15.83 -3.26
C PRO A 24 10.50 -16.93 -3.33
N THR A 25 10.05 -17.27 -4.53
CA THR A 25 9.16 -18.41 -4.76
C THR A 25 9.85 -19.75 -4.51
N ASP A 26 9.06 -20.80 -4.29
CA ASP A 26 9.51 -22.08 -3.73
C ASP A 26 10.58 -22.82 -4.51
N GLU A 27 10.67 -22.57 -5.82
CA GLU A 27 11.57 -23.26 -6.73
C GLU A 27 12.73 -22.37 -7.23
N SER A 28 12.80 -21.10 -6.80
CA SER A 28 13.86 -20.18 -7.20
C SER A 28 14.93 -19.96 -6.13
N TYR A 29 16.21 -19.98 -6.53
CA TYR A 29 17.35 -19.70 -5.67
C TYR A 29 17.35 -18.22 -5.26
N PRO A 30 17.67 -17.87 -4.00
CA PRO A 30 17.69 -16.47 -3.57
C PRO A 30 18.61 -15.56 -4.39
N ASN A 31 19.75 -16.08 -4.84
CA ASN A 31 20.73 -15.35 -5.65
C ASN A 31 20.54 -15.54 -7.17
N ALA A 32 19.36 -15.97 -7.61
CA ALA A 32 19.06 -16.13 -9.03
C ALA A 32 19.18 -14.79 -9.80
N PRO A 33 19.56 -14.81 -11.09
CA PRO A 33 19.69 -13.58 -11.89
C PRO A 33 18.44 -12.70 -11.89
N ALA A 34 17.24 -13.32 -11.91
CA ALA A 34 15.97 -12.59 -11.84
C ALA A 34 15.81 -11.78 -10.54
N HIS A 35 16.21 -12.33 -9.39
CA HIS A 35 16.12 -11.63 -8.10
C HIS A 35 17.13 -10.49 -7.98
N ILE A 36 18.33 -10.67 -8.53
CA ILE A 36 19.34 -9.59 -8.61
C ILE A 36 18.81 -8.45 -9.48
N ALA A 37 18.19 -8.77 -10.61
CA ALA A 37 17.57 -7.78 -11.47
C ALA A 37 16.37 -7.09 -10.82
N PHE A 38 15.53 -7.85 -10.10
CA PHE A 38 14.42 -7.32 -9.30
C PHE A 38 14.92 -6.30 -8.26
N ALA A 39 15.95 -6.66 -7.50
CA ALA A 39 16.61 -5.76 -6.54
C ALA A 39 17.15 -4.49 -7.22
N THR A 40 17.66 -4.64 -8.44
CA THR A 40 18.21 -3.53 -9.23
C THR A 40 17.14 -2.56 -9.73
N VAL A 41 16.00 -3.07 -10.21
CA VAL A 41 14.87 -2.24 -10.62
C VAL A 41 14.28 -1.50 -9.41
N LEU A 42 14.02 -2.20 -8.29
CA LEU A 42 13.50 -1.56 -7.07
C LEU A 42 14.46 -0.56 -6.46
N GLY A 43 15.75 -0.90 -6.38
CA GLY A 43 16.78 0.01 -5.90
C GLY A 43 16.91 1.25 -6.80
N SER A 44 16.71 1.10 -8.12
CA SER A 44 16.69 2.22 -9.07
C SER A 44 15.51 3.17 -8.82
N ILE A 45 14.34 2.66 -8.43
CA ILE A 45 13.18 3.48 -8.05
C ILE A 45 13.51 4.38 -6.84
N ILE A 46 14.12 3.80 -5.79
CA ILE A 46 14.53 4.56 -4.60
C ILE A 46 15.65 5.55 -4.95
N TRP A 47 16.57 5.12 -5.81
CA TRP A 47 17.68 5.95 -6.28
C TRP A 47 17.21 7.19 -7.05
N LEU A 48 16.10 7.17 -7.79
CA LEU A 48 15.62 8.32 -8.57
C LEU A 48 15.57 9.62 -7.76
N LEU A 49 15.16 9.58 -6.49
CA LEU A 49 15.17 10.77 -5.62
C LEU A 49 16.58 11.28 -5.29
N SER A 50 17.50 10.36 -5.04
CA SER A 50 18.92 10.70 -4.82
C SER A 50 19.53 11.27 -6.09
N ALA A 51 19.14 10.71 -7.24
CA ALA A 51 19.54 11.17 -8.56
C ALA A 51 19.15 12.62 -8.82
N ALA A 52 17.90 12.98 -8.47
CA ALA A 52 17.43 14.36 -8.55
C ALA A 52 18.22 15.33 -7.68
N ALA A 53 18.60 14.92 -6.47
CA ALA A 53 19.41 15.74 -5.59
C ALA A 53 20.77 16.07 -6.24
N VAL A 54 21.41 15.05 -6.79
CA VAL A 54 22.72 15.14 -7.44
C VAL A 54 22.65 15.95 -8.74
N ALA A 55 21.70 15.61 -9.61
CA ALA A 55 21.52 16.29 -10.89
C ALA A 55 21.10 17.75 -10.71
N GLY A 56 20.21 18.02 -9.73
CA GLY A 56 19.74 19.37 -9.42
C GLY A 56 20.82 20.26 -8.83
N ASP A 57 21.60 19.75 -7.85
CA ASP A 57 22.75 20.47 -7.31
C ASP A 57 23.78 20.73 -8.41
N ALA A 58 24.19 19.71 -9.17
CA ALA A 58 25.16 19.86 -10.24
C ALA A 58 24.72 20.92 -11.29
N ALA A 59 23.44 20.92 -11.68
CA ALA A 59 22.91 21.90 -12.60
C ALA A 59 22.92 23.32 -12.00
N MET A 60 22.45 23.49 -10.76
CA MET A 60 22.05 24.79 -10.20
C MET A 60 22.94 25.35 -9.09
N ARG A 61 24.02 24.66 -8.73
CA ARG A 61 24.92 25.07 -7.63
C ARG A 61 25.34 26.53 -7.70
N ASP A 62 25.69 27.02 -8.88
CA ASP A 62 26.18 28.39 -9.07
C ASP A 62 25.07 29.42 -8.96
N VAL A 63 23.84 29.05 -9.34
CA VAL A 63 22.66 29.89 -9.16
C VAL A 63 22.30 29.96 -7.68
N GLN A 64 22.30 28.83 -6.98
CA GLN A 64 21.99 28.75 -5.55
C GLN A 64 23.02 29.48 -4.67
N THR A 65 24.30 29.34 -4.99
CA THR A 65 25.39 30.02 -4.28
C THR A 65 25.62 31.46 -4.77
N ARG A 66 24.83 31.93 -5.74
CA ARG A 66 25.00 33.24 -6.42
C ARG A 66 26.38 33.44 -7.06
N MET A 67 27.12 32.36 -7.29
CA MET A 67 28.41 32.38 -7.98
C MET A 67 28.28 32.46 -9.51
N TYR A 68 27.09 32.25 -10.07
CA TYR A 68 26.90 32.24 -11.52
C TYR A 68 27.37 33.54 -12.21
N SER A 69 27.36 34.68 -11.52
CA SER A 69 27.88 35.95 -12.04
C SER A 69 29.39 35.92 -12.29
N LEU A 70 30.14 35.20 -11.45
CA LEU A 70 31.58 35.00 -11.58
C LEU A 70 31.88 33.88 -12.59
N THR A 71 31.16 32.77 -12.52
CA THR A 71 31.43 31.62 -13.37
C THR A 71 31.08 31.91 -14.84
N TYR A 72 30.01 32.66 -15.11
CA TYR A 72 29.57 32.95 -16.48
C TYR A 72 30.47 33.94 -17.22
N THR A 73 31.33 34.67 -16.51
CA THR A 73 32.33 35.58 -17.10
C THR A 73 33.68 34.91 -17.37
N THR A 74 33.85 33.64 -17.01
CA THR A 74 35.08 32.88 -17.28
C THR A 74 35.15 32.45 -18.76
N PRO A 75 36.35 32.17 -19.33
CA PRO A 75 36.50 31.74 -20.72
C PRO A 75 36.02 30.28 -20.99
N ILE A 76 35.20 29.71 -20.11
CA ILE A 76 34.73 28.34 -20.21
C ILE A 76 33.63 28.24 -21.28
N GLY A 77 33.84 27.42 -22.31
CA GLY A 77 32.84 27.14 -23.34
C GLY A 77 31.61 26.42 -22.79
N LYS A 78 30.46 26.52 -23.50
CA LYS A 78 29.21 25.85 -23.11
C LYS A 78 29.38 24.35 -22.87
N ALA A 79 30.16 23.68 -23.73
CA ALA A 79 30.39 22.24 -23.63
C ALA A 79 31.20 21.88 -22.36
N GLY A 80 32.22 22.67 -22.02
CA GLY A 80 32.99 22.49 -20.79
C GLY A 80 32.15 22.75 -19.54
N TYR A 81 31.36 23.82 -19.53
CA TYR A 81 30.52 24.17 -18.38
C TYR A 81 29.37 23.18 -18.17
N LEU A 82 28.53 22.97 -19.18
CA LEU A 82 27.32 22.15 -19.06
C LEU A 82 27.64 20.66 -19.14
N GLY A 83 28.48 20.26 -20.09
CA GLY A 83 28.88 18.86 -20.28
C GLY A 83 29.69 18.31 -19.11
N GLY A 84 30.64 19.09 -18.58
CA GLY A 84 31.40 18.71 -17.40
C GLY A 84 30.53 18.47 -16.17
N ARG A 85 29.54 19.35 -15.93
CA ARG A 85 28.58 19.20 -14.82
C ARG A 85 27.66 18.01 -14.99
N PHE A 86 27.15 17.80 -16.20
CA PHE A 86 26.32 16.64 -16.50
C PHE A 86 27.09 15.33 -16.30
N LEU A 87 28.31 15.23 -16.86
CA LEU A 87 29.15 14.04 -16.70
C LEU A 87 29.52 13.79 -15.24
N ALA A 88 29.80 14.84 -14.46
CA ALA A 88 30.04 14.71 -13.02
C ALA A 88 28.78 14.20 -12.28
N ALA A 89 27.60 14.73 -12.61
CA ALA A 89 26.34 14.26 -12.04
C ALA A 89 26.07 12.79 -12.40
N PHE A 90 26.25 12.42 -13.67
CA PHE A 90 26.07 11.06 -14.16
C PHE A 90 27.05 10.09 -13.51
N ALA A 91 28.35 10.42 -13.46
CA ALA A 91 29.36 9.57 -12.83
C ALA A 91 29.08 9.36 -11.34
N LEU A 92 28.66 10.40 -10.62
CA LEU A 92 28.28 10.29 -9.21
C LEU A 92 27.04 9.41 -9.03
N ASN A 93 26.06 9.56 -9.91
CA ASN A 93 24.83 8.77 -9.90
C ASN A 93 25.09 7.28 -10.23
N ALA A 94 25.94 7.00 -11.21
CA ALA A 94 26.40 5.65 -11.53
C ALA A 94 27.12 5.01 -10.32
N LEU A 95 28.01 5.76 -9.67
CA LEU A 95 28.68 5.32 -8.44
C LEU A 95 27.70 5.03 -7.30
N ILE A 96 26.67 5.86 -7.14
CA ILE A 96 25.62 5.64 -6.13
C ILE A 96 24.85 4.35 -6.44
N LEU A 97 24.51 4.08 -7.71
CA LEU A 97 23.82 2.84 -8.10
C LEU A 97 24.67 1.59 -7.96
N LEU A 98 26.01 1.70 -8.00
CA LEU A 98 26.91 0.58 -7.74
C LEU A 98 26.72 0.02 -6.31
N ALA A 99 26.17 0.81 -5.39
CA ALA A 99 25.80 0.36 -4.06
C ALA A 99 24.80 -0.80 -4.07
N ILE A 100 23.94 -0.91 -5.09
CA ILE A 100 22.93 -1.96 -5.19
C ILE A 100 23.57 -3.34 -5.40
N PRO A 101 24.31 -3.62 -6.50
CA PRO A 101 24.90 -4.94 -6.70
C PRO A 101 25.89 -5.30 -5.58
N VAL A 102 26.58 -4.31 -4.99
CA VAL A 102 27.43 -4.52 -3.81
C VAL A 102 26.59 -4.94 -2.59
N GLY A 103 25.47 -4.25 -2.33
CA GLY A 103 24.55 -4.60 -1.24
C GLY A 103 23.92 -5.98 -1.41
N VAL A 104 23.55 -6.35 -2.64
CA VAL A 104 23.06 -7.70 -2.98
C VAL A 104 24.14 -8.76 -2.72
N LEU A 105 25.38 -8.50 -3.14
CA LEU A 105 26.50 -9.43 -2.90
C LEU A 105 26.75 -9.60 -1.39
N LEU A 106 26.78 -8.50 -0.64
CA LEU A 106 26.91 -8.55 0.82
C LEU A 106 25.72 -9.28 1.46
N ALA A 107 24.51 -9.19 0.93
CA ALA A 107 23.35 -9.87 1.49
C ALA A 107 23.52 -11.40 1.51
N PHE A 108 24.10 -11.96 0.44
CA PHE A 108 24.26 -13.40 0.27
C PHE A 108 25.56 -13.95 0.87
N TYR A 109 26.64 -13.18 0.85
CA TYR A 109 27.97 -13.64 1.27
C TYR A 109 28.43 -13.10 2.63
N SER A 110 27.60 -12.33 3.34
CA SER A 110 27.89 -11.91 4.72
C SER A 110 27.55 -13.00 5.75
N PRO A 111 28.26 -13.03 6.90
CA PRO A 111 27.97 -13.97 7.98
C PRO A 111 26.52 -13.88 8.49
N GLY A 112 25.98 -15.02 8.94
CA GLY A 112 24.67 -15.09 9.61
C GLY A 112 23.45 -15.20 8.69
N ARG A 113 23.57 -15.67 7.44
CA ARG A 113 22.42 -16.10 6.64
C ARG A 113 22.12 -17.57 6.97
N GLU A 114 20.88 -17.87 7.32
CA GLU A 114 20.41 -19.24 7.55
C GLU A 114 20.38 -20.06 6.24
N THR A 115 20.34 -21.38 6.40
CA THR A 115 20.71 -22.48 5.50
C THR A 115 19.84 -22.67 4.24
N GLU A 116 19.43 -21.61 3.55
CA GLU A 116 18.87 -21.76 2.20
C GLU A 116 20.01 -22.04 1.20
N PRO A 117 19.94 -23.11 0.39
CA PRO A 117 20.96 -23.38 -0.61
C PRO A 117 20.98 -22.25 -1.64
N LEU A 118 22.12 -21.57 -1.75
CA LEU A 118 22.36 -20.59 -2.80
C LEU A 118 22.65 -21.33 -4.11
N GLY A 119 22.16 -20.77 -5.22
CA GLY A 119 22.57 -21.18 -6.55
C GLY A 119 24.04 -20.82 -6.81
N PRO A 120 24.62 -21.27 -7.94
CA PRO A 120 26.00 -20.95 -8.30
C PRO A 120 26.20 -19.43 -8.42
N PHE A 121 27.34 -18.93 -7.93
CA PHE A 121 27.71 -17.52 -8.08
C PHE A 121 27.94 -17.19 -9.56
N ARG A 122 27.16 -16.25 -10.09
CA ARG A 122 27.21 -15.81 -11.49
C ARG A 122 27.57 -14.34 -11.59
N PRO A 123 28.85 -13.97 -11.75
CA PRO A 123 29.27 -12.57 -11.90
C PRO A 123 28.54 -11.84 -13.03
N ALA A 124 28.23 -12.55 -14.12
CA ALA A 124 27.50 -12.03 -15.26
C ALA A 124 26.10 -11.51 -14.89
N ALA A 125 25.43 -12.07 -13.87
CA ALA A 125 24.13 -11.58 -13.41
C ALA A 125 24.24 -10.19 -12.75
N TYR A 126 25.29 -9.96 -11.95
CA TYR A 126 25.54 -8.67 -11.29
C TYR A 126 25.98 -7.61 -12.30
N LEU A 127 26.92 -7.96 -13.18
CA LEU A 127 27.43 -7.06 -14.21
C LEU A 127 26.34 -6.72 -15.24
N GLY A 128 25.52 -7.71 -15.64
CA GLY A 128 24.38 -7.51 -16.53
C GLY A 128 23.30 -6.63 -15.90
N ALA A 129 22.93 -6.87 -14.64
CA ALA A 129 21.98 -6.02 -13.94
C ALA A 129 22.49 -4.56 -13.81
N TYR A 130 23.76 -4.36 -13.46
CA TYR A 130 24.33 -3.01 -13.37
C TYR A 130 24.46 -2.35 -14.76
N GLY A 131 25.02 -3.06 -15.75
CA GLY A 131 25.33 -2.52 -17.06
C GLY A 131 24.12 -2.34 -17.99
N PHE A 132 23.13 -3.23 -17.94
CA PHE A 132 21.98 -3.23 -18.85
C PHE A 132 20.70 -2.65 -18.20
N ILE A 133 20.65 -2.55 -16.87
CA ILE A 133 19.51 -1.97 -16.15
C ILE A 133 19.92 -0.65 -15.48
N ALA A 134 20.81 -0.70 -14.48
CA ALA A 134 21.09 0.47 -13.65
C ALA A 134 21.74 1.61 -14.44
N LEU A 135 22.76 1.34 -15.26
CA LEU A 135 23.53 2.38 -15.94
C LEU A 135 22.75 3.13 -17.03
N PRO A 136 21.95 2.47 -17.91
CA PRO A 136 21.07 3.18 -18.84
C PRO A 136 20.02 4.03 -18.12
N ILE A 137 19.40 3.50 -17.06
CA ILE A 137 18.45 4.26 -16.22
C ILE A 137 19.16 5.49 -15.63
N ALA A 138 20.40 5.31 -15.14
CA ALA A 138 21.21 6.39 -14.58
C ALA A 138 21.42 7.53 -15.56
N PHE A 139 21.80 7.20 -16.80
CA PHE A 139 22.06 8.17 -17.85
C PHE A 139 20.80 8.95 -18.23
N VAL A 140 19.72 8.23 -18.54
CA VAL A 140 18.46 8.81 -19.00
C VAL A 140 17.83 9.67 -17.91
N ALA A 141 17.75 9.16 -16.67
CA ALA A 141 17.17 9.89 -15.56
C ALA A 141 18.01 11.15 -15.23
N THR A 142 19.33 11.03 -15.17
CA THR A 142 20.20 12.20 -14.94
C THR A 142 20.03 13.23 -16.04
N ALA A 143 19.91 12.81 -17.32
CA ALA A 143 19.72 13.72 -18.45
C ALA A 143 18.43 14.53 -18.33
N ILE A 144 17.32 13.86 -18.03
CA ILE A 144 16.01 14.51 -17.85
C ILE A 144 16.03 15.44 -16.63
N GLN A 145 16.48 14.95 -15.48
CA GLN A 145 16.51 15.70 -14.23
C GLN A 145 17.42 16.94 -14.32
N PHE A 146 18.62 16.79 -14.89
CA PHE A 146 19.58 17.87 -15.08
C PHE A 146 19.06 18.92 -16.06
N SER A 147 18.42 18.48 -17.15
CA SER A 147 17.84 19.37 -18.15
C SER A 147 16.69 20.19 -17.58
N LEU A 148 15.79 19.56 -16.80
CA LEU A 148 14.69 20.26 -16.13
C LEU A 148 15.19 21.30 -15.13
N ALA A 149 16.20 20.97 -14.30
CA ALA A 149 16.80 21.96 -13.39
C ALA A 149 17.47 23.11 -14.15
N THR A 150 18.22 22.80 -15.21
CA THR A 150 18.90 23.81 -16.02
C THR A 150 17.92 24.79 -16.67
N GLN A 151 16.83 24.28 -17.24
CA GLN A 151 15.85 25.11 -17.96
C GLN A 151 14.95 25.92 -17.01
N SER A 152 14.57 25.34 -15.88
CA SER A 152 13.74 26.03 -14.87
C SER A 152 14.52 27.01 -14.00
N ARG A 153 15.85 26.91 -14.00
CA ARG A 153 16.76 27.60 -13.08
C ARG A 153 16.48 27.30 -11.59
N ARG A 154 15.90 26.13 -11.31
CA ARG A 154 15.55 25.69 -9.94
C ARG A 154 15.95 24.23 -9.74
N ALA A 155 16.76 23.95 -8.72
CA ALA A 155 17.20 22.57 -8.41
C ALA A 155 16.02 21.62 -8.15
N ILE A 156 14.91 22.15 -7.62
CA ILE A 156 13.68 21.41 -7.39
C ILE A 156 13.10 20.74 -8.66
N ALA A 157 13.35 21.30 -9.85
CA ALA A 157 12.81 20.72 -11.07
C ALA A 157 13.43 19.36 -11.41
N SER A 158 14.61 19.04 -10.85
CA SER A 158 15.14 17.67 -10.93
C SER A 158 14.29 16.66 -10.16
N TYR A 159 13.74 17.04 -8.99
CA TYR A 159 12.82 16.17 -8.24
C TYR A 159 11.56 15.89 -9.03
N LEU A 160 11.03 16.91 -9.70
CA LEU A 160 9.93 16.72 -10.64
C LEU A 160 10.30 15.73 -11.75
N GLY A 161 11.51 15.81 -12.31
CA GLY A 161 11.99 14.82 -13.28
C GLY A 161 11.87 13.39 -12.75
N SER A 162 12.20 13.16 -11.48
CA SER A 162 12.07 11.84 -10.84
C SER A 162 10.61 11.41 -10.68
N VAL A 163 9.76 12.31 -10.19
CA VAL A 163 8.33 12.04 -10.03
C VAL A 163 7.71 11.73 -11.38
N LEU A 164 8.03 12.51 -12.42
CA LEU A 164 7.54 12.29 -13.78
C LEU A 164 7.99 10.93 -14.32
N LEU A 165 9.26 10.55 -14.14
CA LEU A 165 9.74 9.24 -14.59
C LEU A 165 9.02 8.08 -13.90
N LEU A 166 8.85 8.17 -12.58
CA LEU A 166 8.15 7.15 -11.80
C LEU A 166 6.66 7.07 -12.22
N VAL A 167 5.98 8.21 -12.31
CA VAL A 167 4.56 8.28 -12.68
C VAL A 167 4.34 7.79 -14.11
N THR A 168 5.21 8.15 -15.05
CA THR A 168 5.12 7.66 -16.43
C THR A 168 5.29 6.14 -16.48
N SER A 169 6.26 5.55 -15.77
CA SER A 169 6.40 4.08 -15.73
C SER A 169 5.18 3.37 -15.11
N LEU A 170 4.59 3.93 -14.05
CA LEU A 170 3.36 3.40 -13.45
C LEU A 170 2.15 3.56 -14.38
N PHE A 171 2.03 4.72 -15.02
CA PHE A 171 0.97 5.00 -15.98
C PHE A 171 1.06 4.09 -17.20
N VAL A 172 2.26 3.86 -17.75
CA VAL A 172 2.49 2.92 -18.86
C VAL A 172 2.04 1.51 -18.50
N ARG A 173 2.34 1.03 -17.29
CA ARG A 173 1.85 -0.27 -16.81
C ARG A 173 0.32 -0.35 -16.85
N ILE A 174 -0.35 0.67 -16.31
CA ILE A 174 -1.80 0.64 -16.15
C ILE A 174 -2.49 0.91 -17.50
N ALA A 175 -2.18 2.03 -18.14
CA ALA A 175 -2.83 2.47 -19.37
C ALA A 175 -2.48 1.60 -20.58
N VAL A 176 -1.19 1.27 -20.76
CA VAL A 176 -0.73 0.60 -22.00
C VAL A 176 -0.72 -0.92 -21.83
N ALA A 177 -0.21 -1.43 -20.70
CA ALA A 177 -0.09 -2.87 -20.51
C ALA A 177 -1.44 -3.50 -20.10
N LEU A 178 -2.05 -3.01 -19.02
CA LEU A 178 -3.27 -3.60 -18.46
C LEU A 178 -4.51 -3.21 -19.26
N VAL A 179 -4.72 -1.91 -19.49
CA VAL A 179 -5.95 -1.40 -20.12
C VAL A 179 -5.96 -1.65 -21.63
N MET A 180 -4.95 -1.19 -22.37
CA MET A 180 -4.91 -1.40 -23.83
C MET A 180 -4.53 -2.83 -24.22
N GLY A 181 -4.08 -3.68 -23.29
CA GLY A 181 -3.56 -5.01 -23.57
C GLY A 181 -2.27 -5.02 -24.41
N GLN A 182 -1.62 -3.86 -24.61
CA GLN A 182 -0.45 -3.70 -25.48
C GLN A 182 0.86 -3.89 -24.72
N TRP A 183 1.08 -5.10 -24.23
CA TRP A 183 2.25 -5.45 -23.42
C TRP A 183 3.59 -5.08 -24.10
N GLU A 184 3.76 -5.36 -25.39
CA GLU A 184 5.02 -5.06 -26.08
C GLU A 184 5.30 -3.55 -26.19
N LEU A 185 4.27 -2.72 -26.41
CA LEU A 185 4.42 -1.26 -26.40
C LEU A 185 4.74 -0.78 -24.98
N ALA A 186 4.10 -1.35 -23.96
CA ALA A 186 4.37 -1.01 -22.57
C ALA A 186 5.82 -1.34 -22.16
N LYS A 187 6.35 -2.49 -22.60
CA LYS A 187 7.76 -2.85 -22.40
C LYS A 187 8.72 -1.84 -23.06
N LEU A 188 8.37 -1.27 -24.22
CA LEU A 188 9.17 -0.24 -24.89
C LEU A 188 9.11 1.13 -24.18
N LEU A 189 7.93 1.51 -23.67
CA LEU A 189 7.72 2.80 -22.99
C LEU A 189 8.15 2.78 -21.52
N ASP A 190 8.43 1.62 -20.95
CA ASP A 190 8.85 1.51 -19.55
C ASP A 190 10.36 1.72 -19.37
N LEU A 191 10.74 2.93 -18.95
CA LEU A 191 12.14 3.28 -18.70
C LEU A 191 12.75 2.49 -17.53
N ILE A 192 12.00 2.35 -16.43
CA ILE A 192 12.51 1.81 -15.17
C ILE A 192 12.63 0.28 -15.23
N GLY A 193 11.77 -0.39 -16.00
CA GLY A 193 11.75 -1.85 -16.13
C GLY A 193 10.72 -2.55 -15.23
N ILE A 194 9.71 -1.84 -14.73
CA ILE A 194 8.60 -2.41 -13.96
C ILE A 194 7.77 -3.39 -14.81
N VAL A 195 7.40 -3.03 -16.04
CA VAL A 195 6.66 -3.89 -16.99
C VAL A 195 7.64 -4.73 -17.80
N GLY A 196 8.70 -4.09 -18.30
CA GLY A 196 9.65 -4.69 -19.23
C GLY A 196 10.48 -5.82 -18.63
N ILE A 197 10.90 -5.69 -17.37
CA ILE A 197 11.80 -6.65 -16.71
C ILE A 197 11.03 -7.44 -15.67
N LEU A 198 10.32 -6.77 -14.76
CA LEU A 198 9.62 -7.50 -13.68
C LEU A 198 8.39 -8.26 -14.20
N GLY A 199 7.67 -7.72 -15.18
CA GLY A 199 6.52 -8.41 -15.79
C GLY A 199 6.90 -9.68 -16.55
N GLU A 200 8.11 -9.77 -17.10
CA GLU A 200 8.56 -11.01 -17.76
C GLU A 200 8.80 -12.14 -16.76
N PHE A 201 9.18 -11.83 -15.52
CA PHE A 201 9.43 -12.85 -14.49
C PHE A 201 8.18 -13.66 -14.15
N GLU A 202 6.98 -13.08 -14.29
CA GLU A 202 5.72 -13.79 -14.06
C GLU A 202 5.49 -14.92 -15.07
N SER A 203 6.09 -14.82 -16.26
CA SER A 203 5.99 -15.84 -17.31
C SER A 203 7.09 -16.91 -17.25
N TRP A 204 8.11 -16.72 -16.41
CA TRP A 204 9.26 -17.60 -16.36
C TRP A 204 9.00 -18.83 -15.49
N THR A 205 9.42 -19.99 -15.98
CA THR A 205 9.52 -21.19 -15.16
C THR A 205 10.62 -21.02 -14.10
N ALA A 206 10.58 -21.80 -13.02
CA ALA A 206 11.59 -21.72 -11.97
C ALA A 206 13.02 -21.96 -12.48
N ILE A 207 13.20 -22.87 -13.45
CA ILE A 207 14.49 -23.12 -14.10
C ILE A 207 14.97 -21.87 -14.83
N GLU A 208 14.08 -21.19 -15.56
CA GLU A 208 14.41 -19.93 -16.22
C GLU A 208 14.74 -18.82 -15.23
N THR A 209 13.96 -18.65 -14.17
CA THR A 209 14.26 -17.71 -13.07
C THR A 209 15.67 -17.93 -12.53
N ASN A 210 16.06 -19.19 -12.34
CA ASN A 210 17.35 -19.60 -11.78
C ASN A 210 18.53 -19.45 -12.73
N THR A 211 18.31 -19.60 -14.03
CA THR A 211 19.41 -19.78 -14.99
C THR A 211 19.52 -18.70 -16.04
N ARG A 212 18.43 -18.02 -16.39
CA ARG A 212 18.35 -17.07 -17.49
C ARG A 212 18.99 -15.74 -17.10
N LEU A 213 20.01 -15.32 -17.85
CA LEU A 213 20.61 -14.00 -17.70
C LEU A 213 19.82 -12.95 -18.46
N ILE A 214 19.75 -11.74 -17.91
CA ILE A 214 19.21 -10.59 -18.63
C ILE A 214 20.24 -10.13 -19.65
N GLY A 215 19.91 -10.30 -20.93
CA GLY A 215 20.71 -9.82 -22.05
C GLY A 215 20.03 -8.66 -22.78
N LEU A 216 20.83 -7.83 -23.47
CA LEU A 216 20.33 -6.80 -24.39
C LEU A 216 19.82 -7.44 -25.68
N GLN A 217 18.64 -8.05 -25.62
CA GLN A 217 17.99 -8.70 -26.76
C GLN A 217 16.49 -8.35 -26.80
N GLY A 218 15.87 -8.54 -27.96
CA GLY A 218 14.44 -8.31 -28.17
C GLY A 218 13.99 -6.91 -27.74
N THR A 219 12.87 -6.84 -27.02
CA THR A 219 12.21 -5.60 -26.61
C THR A 219 13.06 -4.76 -25.63
N LEU A 220 13.91 -5.40 -24.82
CA LEU A 220 14.81 -4.69 -23.89
C LEU A 220 15.88 -3.87 -24.64
N LEU A 221 16.46 -4.41 -25.71
CA LEU A 221 17.45 -3.68 -26.52
C LEU A 221 16.83 -2.44 -27.16
N TRP A 222 15.66 -2.61 -27.79
CA TRP A 222 14.93 -1.51 -28.42
C TRP A 222 14.50 -0.45 -27.41
N ASN A 223 14.06 -0.86 -26.22
CA ASN A 223 13.79 0.04 -25.11
C ASN A 223 15.03 0.89 -24.76
N ARG A 224 16.22 0.26 -24.58
CA ARG A 224 17.45 1.00 -24.24
C ARG A 224 17.86 1.97 -25.33
N LEU A 225 17.80 1.57 -26.60
CA LEU A 225 18.12 2.44 -27.73
C LEU A 225 17.18 3.65 -27.80
N LEU A 226 15.86 3.42 -27.64
CA LEU A 226 14.85 4.47 -27.64
C LEU A 226 15.13 5.51 -26.54
N TRP A 227 15.29 5.07 -25.30
CA TRP A 227 15.45 5.98 -24.17
C TRP A 227 16.80 6.69 -24.13
N LEU A 228 17.89 6.02 -24.54
CA LEU A 228 19.19 6.68 -24.72
C LEU A 228 19.11 7.74 -25.83
N GLY A 229 18.40 7.46 -26.92
CA GLY A 229 18.13 8.43 -27.98
C GLY A 229 17.36 9.66 -27.47
N ILE A 230 16.27 9.44 -26.72
CA ILE A 230 15.49 10.51 -26.08
C ILE A 230 16.37 11.35 -25.14
N ALA A 231 17.20 10.70 -24.32
CA ALA A 231 18.11 11.40 -23.41
C ALA A 231 19.11 12.29 -24.16
N LEU A 232 19.70 11.80 -25.25
CA LEU A 232 20.62 12.58 -26.09
C LEU A 232 19.91 13.77 -26.73
N ILE A 233 18.67 13.60 -27.22
CA ILE A 233 17.86 14.69 -27.78
C ILE A 233 17.60 15.77 -26.72
N ILE A 234 17.23 15.38 -25.49
CA ILE A 234 16.97 16.30 -24.38
C ILE A 234 18.23 17.06 -23.97
N LEU A 235 19.39 16.40 -23.93
CA LEU A 235 20.68 17.04 -23.66
C LEU A 235 21.08 18.00 -24.77
N ALA A 236 20.92 17.61 -26.04
CA ALA A 236 21.16 18.47 -27.19
C ALA A 236 20.27 19.72 -27.15
N PHE A 237 18.97 19.55 -26.87
CA PHE A 237 18.04 20.66 -26.69
C PHE A 237 18.47 21.60 -25.55
N THR A 238 18.89 21.04 -24.41
CA THR A 238 19.37 21.83 -23.26
C THR A 238 20.65 22.58 -23.60
N TYR A 239 21.58 21.97 -24.32
CA TYR A 239 22.81 22.61 -24.80
C TYR A 239 22.51 23.78 -25.74
N LEU A 240 21.60 23.60 -26.70
CA LEU A 240 21.20 24.63 -27.65
C LEU A 240 20.48 25.81 -26.96
N ARG A 241 19.61 25.51 -26.00
CA ARG A 241 18.84 26.53 -25.26
C ARG A 241 19.67 27.27 -24.22
N PHE A 242 20.74 26.66 -23.70
CA PHE A 242 21.57 27.26 -22.66
C PHE A 242 22.32 28.50 -23.16
N ARG A 243 22.25 29.60 -22.39
CA ARG A 243 22.97 30.84 -22.64
C ARG A 243 23.57 31.35 -21.33
N PHE A 244 24.82 31.83 -21.39
CA PHE A 244 25.47 32.59 -20.33
C PHE A 244 24.89 34.00 -20.25
N ALA A 245 23.60 34.10 -19.93
CA ALA A 245 22.88 35.36 -19.84
C ALA A 245 22.32 35.57 -18.43
N HIS A 246 22.60 36.75 -17.88
CA HIS A 246 21.88 37.31 -16.74
C HIS A 246 20.44 37.61 -17.19
N ASP A 247 19.45 37.16 -16.42
CA ASP A 247 18.09 37.67 -16.61
C ASP A 247 18.04 39.09 -16.06
N THR A 248 18.23 40.08 -16.93
CA THR A 248 17.45 41.31 -16.77
C THR A 248 16.02 40.92 -17.15
N THR A 249 15.11 41.03 -16.19
CA THR A 249 13.68 40.72 -16.34
C THR A 249 13.11 41.30 -17.64
N SER A 250 13.02 40.50 -18.69
CA SER A 250 12.35 40.84 -19.96
C SER A 250 11.86 39.54 -20.57
N THR A 251 10.70 39.07 -20.12
CA THR A 251 9.95 38.01 -20.80
C THR A 251 9.53 38.53 -22.18
N TRP A 252 9.51 37.68 -23.20
CA TRP A 252 9.02 38.01 -24.56
C TRP A 252 7.68 38.78 -24.55
N TRP A 253 6.82 38.52 -23.56
CA TRP A 253 5.52 39.19 -23.38
C TRP A 253 5.63 40.67 -23.01
N SER A 254 6.70 41.09 -22.30
CA SER A 254 6.94 42.51 -22.01
C SER A 254 7.50 43.27 -23.22
N ARG A 255 8.08 42.58 -24.22
CA ARG A 255 8.49 43.20 -25.49
C ARG A 255 7.31 43.51 -26.40
N LEU A 256 6.17 42.84 -26.21
CA LEU A 256 4.94 43.13 -26.94
C LEU A 256 4.17 44.30 -26.32
N SER A 257 4.22 44.47 -24.99
CA SER A 257 3.62 45.64 -24.31
C SER A 257 4.49 46.90 -24.33
N GLN A 258 5.79 46.77 -24.61
CA GLN A 258 6.75 47.88 -24.63
C GLN A 258 7.13 48.33 -26.05
N ARG A 259 6.36 47.91 -27.05
CA ARG A 259 6.46 48.41 -28.43
C ARG A 259 5.57 49.64 -28.69
N GLN A 260 4.83 50.13 -27.70
CA GLN A 260 4.02 51.36 -27.78
C GLN A 260 4.60 52.56 -27.02
N THR A 261 5.78 52.45 -26.40
CA THR A 261 6.41 53.56 -25.65
C THR A 261 7.88 53.76 -26.01
N ILE A 262 8.26 53.53 -27.26
CA ILE A 262 9.58 53.93 -27.80
C ILE A 262 9.33 54.85 -28.99
N VAL A 263 8.71 55.99 -28.72
CA VAL A 263 8.93 57.23 -29.47
C VAL A 263 9.14 58.29 -28.40
N SER A 264 10.23 59.06 -28.54
CA SER A 264 10.69 60.19 -27.70
C SER A 264 11.38 59.85 -26.38
N SER A 265 12.70 59.65 -26.43
CA SER A 265 13.59 60.00 -25.31
C SER A 265 15.03 60.23 -25.77
N ASP A 266 15.26 61.30 -26.55
CA ASP A 266 16.62 61.80 -26.82
C ASP A 266 16.88 63.17 -26.16
N THR A 267 16.20 63.44 -25.04
CA THR A 267 16.34 64.71 -24.31
C THR A 267 16.34 64.55 -22.78
N SER A 268 16.57 63.33 -22.27
CA SER A 268 16.44 63.03 -20.83
C SER A 268 17.75 62.90 -20.05
N GLY A 269 18.91 63.19 -20.66
CA GLY A 269 20.21 63.15 -19.97
C GLY A 269 20.49 64.35 -19.07
N LYS A 270 19.87 65.51 -19.34
CA LYS A 270 20.03 66.74 -18.54
C LYS A 270 18.95 66.92 -17.47
N HIS A 271 17.75 66.34 -17.66
CA HIS A 271 16.65 66.38 -16.68
C HIS A 271 16.84 65.39 -15.52
N ALA A 272 17.48 64.23 -15.77
CA ALA A 272 17.71 63.24 -14.70
C ALA A 272 18.71 63.73 -13.63
N ARG A 273 19.68 64.58 -14.03
CA ARG A 273 20.69 65.14 -13.11
C ARG A 273 20.13 66.32 -12.31
N SER A 274 19.18 67.08 -12.85
CA SER A 274 18.48 68.13 -12.10
C SER A 274 17.43 67.58 -11.14
N ILE A 275 16.79 66.45 -11.46
CA ILE A 275 15.86 65.75 -10.56
C ILE A 275 16.60 65.09 -9.39
N LEU A 276 17.75 64.43 -9.64
CA LEU A 276 18.56 63.82 -8.57
C LEU A 276 19.18 64.85 -7.61
N LEU A 277 19.52 66.05 -8.11
CA LEU A 277 19.99 67.16 -7.28
C LEU A 277 18.83 67.87 -6.55
N ALA A 278 17.63 67.91 -7.14
CA ALA A 278 16.42 68.41 -6.48
C ALA A 278 15.87 67.45 -5.41
N GLU A 279 15.96 66.14 -5.63
CA GLU A 279 15.63 65.11 -4.63
C GLU A 279 16.63 65.11 -3.47
N ALA A 280 17.92 65.32 -3.73
CA ALA A 280 18.92 65.46 -2.67
C ALA A 280 18.70 66.69 -1.78
N ALA A 281 18.04 67.75 -2.29
CA ALA A 281 17.62 68.90 -1.51
C ALA A 281 16.27 68.69 -0.76
N PHE A 282 15.50 67.66 -1.11
CA PHE A 282 14.18 67.34 -0.52
C PHE A 282 14.25 66.28 0.61
N VAL A 283 15.42 65.71 0.92
CA VAL A 283 15.61 64.75 2.03
C VAL A 283 15.76 65.45 3.40
N GLY A 284 15.53 66.76 3.47
CA GLY A 284 15.39 67.49 4.73
C GLY A 284 14.06 67.16 5.43
N ASN A 285 14.09 66.22 6.38
CA ASN A 285 13.03 65.96 7.36
C ASN A 285 11.68 65.43 6.85
N ILE A 286 11.66 64.34 6.08
CA ILE A 286 10.48 63.47 6.10
C ILE A 286 10.43 62.78 7.46
N ARG A 287 9.67 63.34 8.41
CA ARG A 287 9.30 62.64 9.66
C ARG A 287 8.42 61.45 9.28
N ILE A 288 9.03 60.28 9.12
CA ILE A 288 8.31 59.02 8.99
C ILE A 288 7.59 58.78 10.33
N SER A 289 6.33 59.17 10.40
CA SER A 289 5.44 58.82 11.51
C SER A 289 5.17 57.32 11.44
N VAL A 290 5.99 56.52 12.13
CA VAL A 290 5.74 55.08 12.28
C VAL A 290 4.55 54.93 13.23
N PRO A 291 3.39 54.44 12.76
CA PRO A 291 2.24 54.24 13.64
C PRO A 291 2.63 53.24 14.74
N GLN A 292 2.51 53.68 15.99
CA GLN A 292 2.70 52.84 17.17
C GLN A 292 1.49 51.90 17.30
N VAL A 293 1.51 50.81 16.54
CA VAL A 293 0.47 49.78 16.63
C VAL A 293 0.72 48.95 17.89
N ARG A 294 -0.23 48.95 18.84
CA ARG A 294 -0.19 48.04 19.98
C ARG A 294 -0.26 46.59 19.47
N GLN A 295 0.85 45.87 19.59
CA GLN A 295 0.93 44.45 19.20
C GLN A 295 0.31 43.59 20.30
N THR A 296 -0.81 42.93 20.00
CA THR A 296 -1.45 41.98 20.93
C THR A 296 -1.04 40.55 20.59
N PHE A 297 -0.26 39.90 21.47
CA PHE A 297 0.18 38.51 21.32
C PHE A 297 -0.75 37.53 22.04
N GLY A 298 -2.04 37.58 21.70
CA GLY A 298 -3.05 36.70 22.28
C GLY A 298 -3.32 35.46 21.43
N PHE A 299 -4.11 34.54 21.99
CA PHE A 299 -4.56 33.32 21.31
C PHE A 299 -5.26 33.59 19.97
N LEU A 300 -6.11 34.62 19.90
CA LEU A 300 -6.78 35.02 18.64
C LEU A 300 -5.80 35.48 17.56
N THR A 301 -4.71 36.14 17.95
CA THR A 301 -3.64 36.53 17.03
C THR A 301 -2.95 35.30 16.48
N HIS A 302 -2.63 34.32 17.34
CA HIS A 302 -2.05 33.05 16.93
C HIS A 302 -2.95 32.26 15.99
N LEU A 303 -4.26 32.20 16.26
CA LEU A 303 -5.21 31.55 15.36
C LEU A 303 -5.26 32.22 13.98
N ARG A 304 -5.26 33.56 13.93
CA ARG A 304 -5.19 34.32 12.67
C ARG A 304 -3.88 34.07 11.92
N GLN A 305 -2.75 34.01 12.64
CA GLN A 305 -1.44 33.67 12.08
C GLN A 305 -1.42 32.24 11.53
N THR A 306 -1.90 31.24 12.28
CA THR A 306 -2.01 29.85 11.84
C THR A 306 -2.85 29.76 10.56
N ARG A 307 -4.00 30.43 10.52
CA ARG A 307 -4.87 30.45 9.32
C ARG A 307 -4.17 31.09 8.12
N ALA A 308 -3.47 32.20 8.33
CA ALA A 308 -2.72 32.87 7.25
C ALA A 308 -1.58 31.99 6.72
N ILE A 309 -0.84 31.33 7.60
CA ILE A 309 0.22 30.37 7.22
C ILE A 309 -0.39 29.17 6.50
N ALA A 310 -1.50 28.62 6.98
CA ALA A 310 -2.20 27.51 6.33
C ALA A 310 -2.65 27.88 4.92
N TRP A 311 -3.30 29.03 4.75
CA TRP A 311 -3.77 29.49 3.45
C TRP A 311 -2.63 29.78 2.47
N THR A 312 -1.56 30.42 2.94
CA THR A 312 -0.38 30.70 2.10
C THR A 312 0.39 29.43 1.72
N SER A 313 0.49 28.46 2.64
CA SER A 313 1.04 27.12 2.37
C SER A 313 0.21 26.36 1.34
N PHE A 314 -1.12 26.35 1.51
CA PHE A 314 -2.06 25.76 0.56
C PHE A 314 -1.93 26.38 -0.83
N LEU A 315 -2.01 27.71 -0.94
CA LEU A 315 -1.91 28.42 -2.23
C LEU A 315 -0.57 28.21 -2.92
N ALA A 316 0.53 28.07 -2.15
CA ALA A 316 1.84 27.80 -2.73
C ALA A 316 1.88 26.45 -3.45
N ILE A 317 1.19 25.43 -2.92
CA ILE A 317 1.10 24.11 -3.54
C ILE A 317 0.04 24.09 -4.64
N ALA A 318 -1.18 24.60 -4.36
CA ALA A 318 -2.29 24.57 -5.29
C ALA A 318 -2.02 25.34 -6.60
N LYS A 319 -1.19 26.40 -6.55
CA LYS A 319 -0.77 27.15 -7.74
C LYS A 319 0.45 26.56 -8.45
N SER A 320 1.00 25.45 -7.96
CA SER A 320 2.10 24.76 -8.62
C SER A 320 1.61 24.16 -9.94
N ARG A 321 2.06 24.71 -11.07
CA ARG A 321 1.75 24.21 -12.43
C ARG A 321 2.02 22.72 -12.57
N VAL A 322 3.02 22.25 -11.85
CA VAL A 322 3.48 20.87 -11.83
C VAL A 322 2.51 19.97 -11.10
N ALA A 323 2.08 20.37 -9.90
CA ALA A 323 1.08 19.65 -9.14
C ALA A 323 -0.23 19.53 -9.94
N LEU A 324 -0.64 20.64 -10.56
CA LEU A 324 -1.81 20.69 -11.44
C LEU A 324 -1.68 19.77 -12.66
N ALA A 325 -0.50 19.71 -13.29
CA ALA A 325 -0.27 18.83 -14.43
C ALA A 325 -0.35 17.34 -14.04
N VAL A 326 0.24 16.97 -12.90
CA VAL A 326 0.18 15.61 -12.37
C VAL A 326 -1.26 15.22 -12.03
N VAL A 327 -1.99 16.08 -11.32
CA VAL A 327 -3.42 15.90 -11.03
C VAL A 327 -4.22 15.70 -12.31
N ALA A 328 -4.06 16.61 -13.29
CA ALA A 328 -4.78 16.54 -14.55
C ALA A 328 -4.50 15.23 -15.29
N ALA A 329 -3.25 14.78 -15.34
CA ALA A 329 -2.88 13.52 -15.97
C ALA A 329 -3.55 12.31 -15.28
N THR A 330 -3.59 12.29 -13.94
CA THR A 330 -4.27 11.21 -13.19
C THR A 330 -5.78 11.21 -13.43
N VAL A 331 -6.42 12.37 -13.40
CA VAL A 331 -7.87 12.51 -13.65
C VAL A 331 -8.21 12.08 -15.08
N ILE A 332 -7.48 12.60 -16.07
CA ILE A 332 -7.70 12.26 -17.48
C ILE A 332 -7.48 10.76 -17.70
N GLY A 333 -6.41 10.18 -17.15
CA GLY A 333 -6.16 8.75 -17.23
C GLY A 333 -7.30 7.92 -16.67
N ALA A 334 -7.75 8.20 -15.46
CA ALA A 334 -8.81 7.44 -14.81
C ALA A 334 -10.15 7.52 -15.57
N VAL A 335 -10.51 8.68 -16.11
CA VAL A 335 -11.75 8.85 -16.89
C VAL A 335 -11.65 8.21 -18.28
N THR A 336 -10.52 8.37 -18.97
CA THR A 336 -10.33 7.81 -20.32
C THR A 336 -10.40 6.28 -20.30
N PHE A 337 -9.87 5.66 -19.25
CA PHE A 337 -9.81 4.21 -19.10
C PHE A 337 -10.91 3.64 -18.20
N ALA A 338 -12.02 4.36 -18.03
CA ALA A 338 -13.05 3.99 -17.06
C ALA A 338 -13.72 2.64 -17.38
N HIS A 339 -13.87 2.31 -18.67
CA HIS A 339 -14.48 1.05 -19.11
C HIS A 339 -13.60 -0.14 -18.72
N GLU A 340 -12.32 -0.08 -19.05
CA GLU A 340 -11.36 -1.16 -18.80
C GLU A 340 -11.03 -1.30 -17.31
N LEU A 341 -11.10 -0.19 -16.55
CA LEU A 341 -10.98 -0.22 -15.10
C LEU A 341 -12.21 -0.84 -14.41
N MET A 342 -13.37 -0.90 -15.08
CA MET A 342 -14.64 -1.46 -14.58
C MET A 342 -15.02 -2.76 -15.28
N GLU A 343 -14.03 -3.61 -15.56
CA GLU A 343 -14.21 -4.97 -16.07
C GLU A 343 -13.68 -6.00 -15.06
N LEU A 344 -14.44 -7.10 -14.90
CA LEU A 344 -14.01 -8.25 -14.11
C LEU A 344 -14.13 -9.50 -14.99
N MET A 345 -13.00 -10.18 -15.22
CA MET A 345 -12.92 -11.38 -16.08
C MET A 345 -13.51 -11.19 -17.49
N GLY A 346 -13.39 -9.98 -18.05
CA GLY A 346 -13.92 -9.64 -19.39
C GLY A 346 -15.41 -9.30 -19.41
N VAL A 347 -16.04 -9.16 -18.24
CA VAL A 347 -17.45 -8.71 -18.12
C VAL A 347 -17.48 -7.32 -17.49
N SER A 348 -18.16 -6.39 -18.15
CA SER A 348 -18.34 -5.03 -17.64
C SER A 348 -19.19 -5.06 -16.37
N VAL A 349 -18.67 -4.45 -15.30
CA VAL A 349 -19.33 -4.37 -14.00
C VAL A 349 -20.08 -3.04 -13.91
N PHE A 350 -21.28 -3.04 -13.31
CA PHE A 350 -21.97 -1.79 -13.02
C PHE A 350 -21.11 -0.89 -12.11
N PRO A 351 -20.85 0.37 -12.50
CA PRO A 351 -19.98 1.28 -11.77
C PRO A 351 -20.71 1.90 -10.57
N ARG A 352 -21.25 1.05 -9.69
CA ARG A 352 -21.84 1.46 -8.42
C ARG A 352 -20.80 2.22 -7.60
N THR A 353 -21.24 3.22 -6.83
CA THR A 353 -20.35 4.07 -6.04
C THR A 353 -19.46 3.24 -5.11
N ALA A 354 -19.98 2.17 -4.51
CA ALA A 354 -19.21 1.24 -3.67
C ALA A 354 -18.03 0.57 -4.39
N HIS A 355 -18.22 0.14 -5.64
CA HIS A 355 -17.18 -0.54 -6.40
C HIS A 355 -16.12 0.46 -6.88
N LEU A 356 -16.57 1.57 -7.48
CA LEU A 356 -15.67 2.63 -7.94
C LEU A 356 -14.82 3.21 -6.83
N ILE A 357 -15.40 3.50 -5.67
CA ILE A 357 -14.65 4.12 -4.59
C ILE A 357 -13.61 3.18 -4.01
N THR A 358 -13.87 1.87 -4.01
CA THR A 358 -12.89 0.85 -3.64
C THR A 358 -11.71 0.82 -4.61
N PHE A 359 -11.93 1.12 -5.88
CA PHE A 359 -10.85 1.32 -6.85
C PHE A 359 -10.10 2.65 -6.66
N LEU A 360 -10.80 3.74 -6.32
CA LEU A 360 -10.24 5.08 -6.11
C LEU A 360 -9.53 5.26 -4.76
N THR A 361 -9.77 4.34 -3.82
CA THR A 361 -9.16 4.34 -2.49
C THR A 361 -8.25 3.14 -2.31
N THR A 362 -7.24 3.31 -1.46
CA THR A 362 -6.25 2.27 -1.23
C THR A 362 -5.62 2.48 0.13
N THR A 363 -5.20 1.39 0.77
CA THR A 363 -4.43 1.48 2.00
C THR A 363 -3.06 2.12 1.71
N LEU A 364 -2.53 2.88 2.67
CA LEU A 364 -1.23 3.56 2.51
C LEU A 364 -0.09 2.61 2.14
N GLY A 365 -0.16 1.34 2.57
CA GLY A 365 0.87 0.36 2.27
C GLY A 365 0.82 -0.21 0.85
N ASN A 366 -0.27 -0.01 0.11
CA ASN A 366 -0.42 -0.63 -1.21
C ASN A 366 0.15 0.25 -2.34
N VAL A 367 1.39 -0.07 -2.70
CA VAL A 367 2.16 0.60 -3.76
C VAL A 367 1.84 0.13 -5.19
N GLN A 368 0.97 -0.86 -5.37
CA GLN A 368 0.65 -1.42 -6.69
C GLN A 368 -0.42 -0.61 -7.43
N THR A 369 -1.02 0.38 -6.76
CA THR A 369 -2.10 1.20 -7.30
C THR A 369 -1.57 2.53 -7.85
N PRO A 370 -2.26 3.16 -8.83
CA PRO A 370 -1.88 4.50 -9.33
C PRO A 370 -1.93 5.58 -8.24
N TRP A 371 -2.70 5.35 -7.19
CA TRP A 371 -2.90 6.28 -6.07
C TRP A 371 -1.70 6.38 -5.12
N VAL A 372 -0.66 5.54 -5.31
CA VAL A 372 0.66 5.68 -4.67
C VAL A 372 1.26 7.08 -4.86
N ILE A 373 0.79 7.83 -5.86
CA ILE A 373 1.18 9.22 -6.11
C ILE A 373 0.84 10.16 -4.95
N VAL A 374 -0.25 9.92 -4.22
CA VAL A 374 -0.70 10.79 -3.12
C VAL A 374 0.30 10.83 -1.97
N PRO A 375 0.74 9.69 -1.40
CA PRO A 375 1.78 9.72 -0.37
C PRO A 375 3.12 10.25 -0.89
N LEU A 376 3.50 9.96 -2.14
CA LEU A 376 4.75 10.50 -2.73
C LEU A 376 4.72 12.03 -2.86
N LEU A 377 3.61 12.60 -3.34
CA LEU A 377 3.41 14.04 -3.39
C LEU A 377 3.33 14.64 -1.98
N THR A 378 2.76 13.93 -1.02
CA THR A 378 2.71 14.36 0.38
C THR A 378 4.10 14.50 0.98
N ILE A 379 4.99 13.52 0.75
CA ILE A 379 6.41 13.60 1.15
C ILE A 379 7.07 14.83 0.51
N PHE A 380 6.89 15.00 -0.81
CA PHE A 380 7.49 16.10 -1.55
C PHE A 380 7.00 17.47 -1.05
N PHE A 381 5.70 17.67 -0.92
CA PHE A 381 5.13 18.94 -0.48
C PHE A 381 5.40 19.23 1.00
N ALA A 382 5.47 18.22 1.86
CA ALA A 382 5.91 18.40 3.24
C ALA A 382 7.33 18.98 3.28
N GLY A 383 8.25 18.44 2.48
CA GLY A 383 9.61 18.96 2.34
C GLY A 383 9.65 20.39 1.82
N GLU A 384 8.90 20.69 0.75
CA GLU A 384 8.83 22.04 0.20
C GLU A 384 8.30 23.06 1.20
N LEU A 385 7.23 22.73 1.93
CA LEU A 385 6.68 23.64 2.94
C LEU A 385 7.66 23.92 4.08
N VAL A 386 8.41 22.93 4.55
CA VAL A 386 9.36 23.12 5.64
C VAL A 386 10.57 23.97 5.21
N TRP A 387 11.05 23.79 3.98
CA TRP A 387 12.30 24.39 3.49
C TRP A 387 12.13 25.70 2.71
N ARG A 388 10.90 26.04 2.32
CA ARG A 388 10.57 27.22 1.51
C ARG A 388 11.24 28.52 1.97
N GLU A 389 11.14 28.85 3.26
CA GLU A 389 11.68 30.11 3.78
C GLU A 389 13.22 30.15 3.74
N ARG A 390 13.88 29.00 3.94
CA ARG A 390 15.34 28.88 3.88
C ARG A 390 15.86 29.01 2.46
N GLU A 391 15.19 28.39 1.49
CA GLU A 391 15.58 28.48 0.07
C GLU A 391 15.36 29.87 -0.52
N ALA A 392 14.35 30.60 -0.04
CA ALA A 392 14.14 32.00 -0.39
C ALA A 392 15.17 32.95 0.28
N GLY A 393 15.99 32.47 1.21
CA GLY A 393 16.90 33.31 2.00
C GLY A 393 16.17 34.19 3.02
N LEU A 394 14.93 33.83 3.38
CA LEU A 394 14.06 34.59 4.29
C LEU A 394 13.95 33.97 5.68
N SER A 395 14.66 32.87 5.95
CA SER A 395 14.58 32.15 7.23
C SER A 395 14.98 33.02 8.41
N ASP A 396 16.02 33.85 8.29
CA ASP A 396 16.47 34.70 9.40
C ASP A 396 15.40 35.75 9.77
N ILE A 397 14.66 36.26 8.77
CA ILE A 397 13.54 37.19 8.97
C ILE A 397 12.35 36.45 9.60
N ALA A 398 12.01 35.26 9.08
CA ALA A 398 10.90 34.46 9.58
C ALA A 398 11.15 34.00 11.04
N ASP A 399 12.36 33.59 11.38
CA ASP A 399 12.74 33.11 12.71
C ASP A 399 12.79 34.23 13.75
N ALA A 400 13.03 35.47 13.32
CA ALA A 400 12.98 36.67 14.17
C ALA A 400 11.54 37.12 14.47
N THR A 401 10.52 36.56 13.81
CA THR A 401 9.13 36.93 14.10
C THR A 401 8.66 36.41 15.46
N PRO A 402 7.83 37.18 16.20
CA PRO A 402 7.24 36.76 17.47
C PRO A 402 6.06 35.78 17.27
N VAL A 403 6.22 34.80 16.37
CA VAL A 403 5.24 33.75 16.09
C VAL A 403 5.71 32.47 16.78
N PRO A 404 4.91 31.81 17.64
CA PRO A 404 5.28 30.55 18.28
C PRO A 404 5.54 29.40 17.28
N ASP A 405 6.40 28.44 17.64
CA ASP A 405 6.74 27.30 16.77
C ASP A 405 5.54 26.42 16.41
N TRP A 406 4.63 26.21 17.37
CA TRP A 406 3.41 25.44 17.12
C TRP A 406 2.51 26.11 16.06
N VAL A 407 2.51 27.44 15.96
CA VAL A 407 1.74 28.20 14.95
C VAL A 407 2.30 27.94 13.55
N LEU A 408 3.64 27.94 13.43
CA LEU A 408 4.33 27.63 12.17
C LEU A 408 4.09 26.19 11.74
N PHE A 409 4.27 25.23 12.67
CA PHE A 409 4.07 23.81 12.40
C PHE A 409 2.62 23.50 12.04
N LEU A 410 1.67 23.92 12.89
CA LEU A 410 0.24 23.67 12.67
C LEU A 410 -0.26 24.38 11.42
N GLY A 411 0.22 25.60 11.14
CA GLY A 411 -0.10 26.31 9.91
C GLY A 411 0.33 25.54 8.67
N LYS A 412 1.57 25.04 8.63
CA LYS A 412 2.07 24.24 7.51
C LYS A 412 1.33 22.90 7.39
N PHE A 413 1.03 22.22 8.50
CA PHE A 413 0.24 20.99 8.53
C PHE A 413 -1.18 21.21 7.99
N LEU A 414 -1.89 22.25 8.45
CA LEU A 414 -3.22 22.58 7.95
C LEU A 414 -3.20 22.98 6.47
N GLY A 415 -2.16 23.70 6.02
CA GLY A 415 -1.97 24.00 4.61
C GLY A 415 -1.83 22.75 3.74
N LEU A 416 -1.01 21.78 4.18
CA LEU A 416 -0.88 20.47 3.53
C LEU A 416 -2.19 19.66 3.62
N SER A 417 -2.91 19.74 4.74
CA SER A 417 -4.21 19.10 4.94
C SER A 417 -5.25 19.61 3.93
N LEU A 418 -5.29 20.92 3.67
CA LEU A 418 -6.17 21.50 2.65
C LEU A 418 -5.83 21.02 1.23
N VAL A 419 -4.55 20.75 0.95
CA VAL A 419 -4.15 20.12 -0.32
C VAL A 419 -4.72 18.71 -0.42
N LEU A 420 -4.62 17.92 0.65
CA LEU A 420 -5.20 16.56 0.69
C LEU A 420 -6.72 16.56 0.58
N VAL A 421 -7.42 17.50 1.24
CA VAL A 421 -8.87 17.70 1.09
C VAL A 421 -9.23 18.02 -0.37
N THR A 422 -8.44 18.89 -1.01
CA THR A 422 -8.61 19.21 -2.44
C THR A 422 -8.41 17.97 -3.30
N TRP A 423 -7.42 17.14 -2.97
CA TRP A 423 -7.19 15.87 -3.65
C TRP A 423 -8.37 14.91 -3.49
N MET A 424 -8.93 14.77 -2.28
CA MET A 424 -10.11 13.93 -2.06
C MET A 424 -11.31 14.43 -2.86
N ALA A 425 -11.50 15.76 -2.96
CA ALA A 425 -12.55 16.34 -3.80
C ALA A 425 -12.33 16.07 -5.29
N LEU A 426 -11.09 16.08 -5.76
CA LEU A 426 -10.75 15.73 -7.14
C LEU A 426 -11.01 14.25 -7.42
N LEU A 427 -10.63 13.33 -6.52
CA LEU A 427 -10.94 11.90 -6.65
C LEU A 427 -12.45 11.64 -6.70
N MET A 428 -13.21 12.34 -5.86
CA MET A 428 -14.67 12.29 -5.87
C MET A 428 -15.21 12.73 -7.23
N ALA A 429 -14.76 13.88 -7.74
CA ALA A 429 -15.14 14.37 -9.07
C ALA A 429 -14.75 13.40 -10.18
N THR A 430 -13.57 12.79 -10.11
CA THR A 430 -13.13 11.74 -11.05
C THR A 430 -14.06 10.54 -11.01
N GLY A 431 -14.41 10.04 -9.82
CA GLY A 431 -15.35 8.93 -9.69
C GLY A 431 -16.72 9.24 -10.30
N MET A 432 -17.25 10.43 -10.03
CA MET A 432 -18.51 10.88 -10.63
C MET A 432 -18.41 10.99 -12.16
N LEU A 433 -17.31 11.54 -12.68
CA LEU A 433 -17.06 11.62 -14.13
C LEU A 433 -16.93 10.23 -14.77
N MET A 434 -16.32 9.26 -14.09
CA MET A 434 -16.26 7.87 -14.54
C MET A 434 -17.66 7.25 -14.60
N GLN A 435 -18.49 7.43 -13.58
CA GLN A 435 -19.89 6.96 -13.60
C GLN A 435 -20.66 7.55 -14.78
N VAL A 436 -20.55 8.87 -15.01
CA VAL A 436 -21.18 9.54 -16.16
C VAL A 436 -20.66 8.96 -17.49
N ASN A 437 -19.35 8.76 -17.62
CA ASN A 437 -18.73 8.18 -18.81
C ASN A 437 -19.27 6.78 -19.12
N LEU A 438 -19.56 6.00 -18.07
CA LEU A 438 -20.10 4.65 -18.13
C LEU A 438 -21.64 4.60 -18.18
N GLY A 439 -22.31 5.74 -18.28
CA GLY A 439 -23.77 5.82 -18.38
C GLY A 439 -24.53 5.57 -17.07
N TYR A 440 -23.86 5.65 -15.92
CA TYR A 440 -24.44 5.46 -14.60
C TYR A 440 -24.60 6.79 -13.86
N TYR A 441 -25.80 7.08 -13.35
CA TYR A 441 -26.14 8.39 -12.77
C TYR A 441 -26.62 8.34 -11.31
N ASP A 442 -26.65 7.17 -10.68
CA ASP A 442 -27.07 7.03 -9.28
C ASP A 442 -25.91 7.29 -8.33
N PHE A 443 -25.61 8.57 -8.10
CA PHE A 443 -24.50 9.00 -7.26
C PHE A 443 -24.84 8.90 -5.77
N GLU A 444 -24.19 7.99 -5.05
CA GLU A 444 -24.27 7.96 -3.58
C GLU A 444 -23.33 8.99 -2.94
N MET A 445 -23.73 10.27 -2.98
CA MET A 445 -22.92 11.38 -2.47
C MET A 445 -22.49 11.19 -1.01
N GLY A 446 -23.39 10.65 -0.18
CA GLY A 446 -23.11 10.35 1.21
C GLY A 446 -22.02 9.30 1.40
N LEU A 447 -21.94 8.32 0.49
CA LEU A 447 -20.91 7.28 0.53
C LEU A 447 -19.54 7.84 0.12
N TYR A 448 -19.49 8.67 -0.94
CA TYR A 448 -18.29 9.41 -1.33
C TYR A 448 -17.72 10.23 -0.17
N LEU A 449 -18.57 11.01 0.49
CA LEU A 449 -18.15 11.86 1.60
C LEU A 449 -17.63 11.04 2.79
N LYS A 450 -18.30 9.93 3.14
CA LYS A 450 -17.85 9.05 4.24
C LYS A 450 -16.50 8.42 3.92
N ILE A 451 -16.33 7.82 2.75
CA ILE A 451 -15.10 7.08 2.46
C ILE A 451 -13.93 8.02 2.21
N LEU A 452 -14.07 9.02 1.33
CA LEU A 452 -12.94 9.88 0.95
C LEU A 452 -12.55 10.87 2.07
N PHE A 453 -13.53 11.54 2.70
CA PHE A 453 -13.23 12.62 3.63
C PHE A 453 -13.18 12.19 5.10
N ARG A 454 -13.69 11.01 5.46
CA ARG A 454 -13.58 10.48 6.83
C ARG A 454 -12.57 9.34 6.93
N LEU A 455 -12.67 8.33 6.08
CA LEU A 455 -11.80 7.14 6.18
C LEU A 455 -10.43 7.40 5.54
N GLN A 456 -10.41 7.61 4.22
CA GLN A 456 -9.18 7.77 3.45
C GLN A 456 -8.38 9.03 3.85
N LEU A 457 -9.07 10.15 4.10
CA LEU A 457 -8.41 11.39 4.52
C LEU A 457 -7.69 11.22 5.87
N ALA A 458 -8.24 10.45 6.81
CA ALA A 458 -7.59 10.23 8.11
C ALA A 458 -6.20 9.59 7.93
N ASP A 459 -6.08 8.63 7.02
CA ASP A 459 -4.82 7.96 6.70
C ASP A 459 -3.80 8.95 6.15
N TYR A 460 -4.21 9.74 5.16
CA TYR A 460 -3.34 10.73 4.56
C TYR A 460 -2.95 11.86 5.52
N LEU A 461 -3.82 12.25 6.45
CA LEU A 461 -3.49 13.24 7.48
C LEU A 461 -2.45 12.71 8.47
N LEU A 462 -2.58 11.46 8.93
CA LEU A 462 -1.59 10.82 9.79
C LEU A 462 -0.23 10.73 9.08
N PHE A 463 -0.23 10.37 7.80
CA PHE A 463 0.99 10.27 7.00
C PHE A 463 1.60 11.65 6.69
N ALA A 464 0.80 12.66 6.39
CA ALA A 464 1.26 14.04 6.18
C ALA A 464 1.93 14.62 7.43
N LEU A 465 1.40 14.31 8.60
CA LEU A 465 2.02 14.70 9.87
C LEU A 465 3.38 14.02 10.03
N LEU A 466 3.46 12.70 9.81
CA LEU A 466 4.73 11.96 9.86
C LEU A 466 5.76 12.57 8.91
N ALA A 467 5.39 12.84 7.65
CA ALA A 467 6.27 13.44 6.66
C ALA A 467 6.81 14.81 7.12
N LEU A 468 5.95 15.69 7.66
CA LEU A 468 6.38 16.98 8.21
C LEU A 468 7.33 16.80 9.40
N VAL A 469 7.01 15.91 10.34
CA VAL A 469 7.85 15.63 11.50
C VAL A 469 9.24 15.15 11.06
N VAL A 470 9.33 14.25 10.09
CA VAL A 470 10.61 13.78 9.54
C VAL A 470 11.44 14.94 9.01
N HIS A 471 10.85 15.86 8.23
CA HIS A 471 11.56 17.03 7.71
C HIS A 471 12.03 17.99 8.80
N VAL A 472 11.29 18.11 9.91
CA VAL A 472 11.70 18.89 11.07
C VAL A 472 12.86 18.24 11.80
N LEU A 473 12.81 16.93 12.04
CA LEU A 473 13.82 16.21 12.83
C LEU A 473 15.16 16.15 12.11
N VAL A 474 15.17 15.74 10.84
CA VAL A 474 16.40 15.50 10.05
C VAL A 474 17.17 16.80 9.77
N ASN A 475 16.50 17.96 9.76
CA ASN A 475 17.10 19.28 9.49
C ASN A 475 18.02 19.31 8.26
N HIS A 476 17.72 18.48 7.26
CA HIS A 476 18.35 18.53 5.94
C HIS A 476 17.33 18.16 4.87
N LYS A 477 17.13 19.02 3.86
CA LYS A 477 16.05 18.84 2.85
C LYS A 477 16.10 17.46 2.19
N TYR A 478 17.23 17.14 1.59
CA TYR A 478 17.34 15.93 0.77
C TYR A 478 17.34 14.64 1.59
N VAL A 479 17.99 14.65 2.76
CA VAL A 479 17.93 13.52 3.70
C VAL A 479 16.53 13.37 4.29
N GLY A 480 15.80 14.47 4.53
CA GLY A 480 14.42 14.42 4.99
C GLY A 480 13.49 13.70 4.01
N HIS A 481 13.63 13.99 2.71
CA HIS A 481 12.88 13.27 1.67
C HIS A 481 13.23 11.77 1.66
N LEU A 482 14.53 11.45 1.78
CA LEU A 482 14.99 10.06 1.82
C LEU A 482 14.42 9.31 3.04
N VAL A 483 14.49 9.90 4.23
CA VAL A 483 13.98 9.29 5.46
C VAL A 483 12.46 9.14 5.41
N ALA A 484 11.74 10.12 4.85
CA ALA A 484 10.29 10.03 4.69
C ALA A 484 9.89 8.93 3.69
N LEU A 485 10.65 8.78 2.60
CA LEU A 485 10.46 7.67 1.66
C LEU A 485 10.79 6.32 2.30
N LEU A 486 11.86 6.22 3.08
CA LEU A 486 12.19 4.99 3.80
C LEU A 486 11.11 4.61 4.82
N ALA A 487 10.55 5.60 5.54
CA ALA A 487 9.43 5.38 6.45
C ALA A 487 8.19 4.89 5.69
N TYR A 488 7.90 5.48 4.53
CA TYR A 488 6.82 5.02 3.65
C TYR A 488 7.07 3.60 3.11
N GLY A 489 8.28 3.31 2.66
CA GLY A 489 8.68 1.98 2.21
C GLY A 489 8.59 0.93 3.33
N PHE A 490 8.95 1.28 4.56
CA PHE A 490 8.74 0.42 5.73
C PHE A 490 7.25 0.13 5.93
N ILE A 491 6.38 1.15 5.89
CA ILE A 491 4.92 0.95 6.00
C ILE A 491 4.41 0.02 4.88
N ALA A 492 4.87 0.22 3.65
CA ALA A 492 4.44 -0.57 2.49
C ALA A 492 4.91 -2.03 2.50
N TYR A 493 6.07 -2.31 3.10
CA TYR A 493 6.71 -3.63 3.03
C TYR A 493 6.91 -4.31 4.39
N ALA A 494 6.43 -3.74 5.49
CA ALA A 494 6.59 -4.29 6.85
C ALA A 494 6.21 -5.78 6.97
N PRO A 495 5.11 -6.29 6.39
CA PRO A 495 4.78 -7.71 6.44
C PRO A 495 5.88 -8.60 5.81
N ARG A 496 6.52 -8.13 4.73
CA ARG A 496 7.64 -8.86 4.10
C ARG A 496 8.91 -8.84 4.94
N LEU A 497 9.02 -7.93 5.91
CA LEU A 497 10.12 -7.87 6.88
C LEU A 497 9.81 -8.72 8.13
N GLY A 498 8.67 -9.43 8.18
CA GLY A 498 8.21 -10.19 9.34
C GLY A 498 7.51 -9.33 10.41
N ILE A 499 7.19 -8.07 10.10
CA ILE A 499 6.47 -7.16 11.01
C ILE A 499 5.02 -7.08 10.54
N GLU A 500 4.17 -7.94 11.10
CA GLU A 500 2.78 -8.11 10.66
C GLU A 500 1.77 -7.47 11.63
N HIS A 501 2.18 -7.10 12.85
CA HIS A 501 1.26 -6.54 13.82
C HIS A 501 0.98 -5.06 13.53
N ASN A 502 -0.31 -4.71 13.40
CA ASN A 502 -0.75 -3.37 13.06
C ASN A 502 -0.42 -2.29 14.10
N LEU A 503 -0.08 -2.66 15.34
CA LEU A 503 0.38 -1.72 16.38
C LEU A 503 1.83 -1.24 16.17
N LEU A 504 2.61 -1.97 15.35
CA LEU A 504 4.03 -1.68 15.09
C LEU A 504 4.25 -0.89 13.80
N VAL A 505 3.28 -0.88 12.89
CA VAL A 505 3.38 -0.23 11.58
C VAL A 505 2.58 1.07 11.60
N TYR A 506 3.27 2.21 11.51
CA TYR A 506 2.64 3.53 11.66
C TYR A 506 1.47 3.74 10.70
N GLY A 507 0.31 4.10 11.26
CA GLY A 507 -0.92 4.34 10.51
C GLY A 507 -1.62 3.08 10.02
N SER A 508 -1.09 1.88 10.31
CA SER A 508 -1.68 0.60 9.93
C SER A 508 -2.89 0.25 10.78
N ASP A 509 -3.77 -0.55 10.20
CA ASP A 509 -5.04 -0.98 10.77
C ASP A 509 -5.52 -2.27 10.08
N PRO A 510 -6.52 -2.97 10.64
CA PRO A 510 -7.06 -4.18 10.05
C PRO A 510 -7.86 -3.98 8.74
N GLY A 511 -8.04 -2.73 8.28
CA GLY A 511 -8.85 -2.37 7.12
C GLY A 511 -10.32 -2.09 7.46
N TRP A 512 -10.98 -1.42 6.53
CA TRP A 512 -12.43 -1.25 6.51
C TRP A 512 -12.97 -1.82 5.19
N SER A 513 -14.22 -2.26 5.19
CA SER A 513 -14.89 -2.76 3.99
C SER A 513 -16.33 -2.27 3.94
N TYR A 514 -16.85 -2.09 2.74
CA TYR A 514 -18.22 -1.67 2.49
C TYR A 514 -18.85 -2.56 1.43
N MET A 515 -20.08 -3.01 1.67
CA MET A 515 -20.95 -3.63 0.65
C MET A 515 -22.34 -3.03 0.79
N ASP A 516 -23.08 -2.86 -0.31
CA ASP A 516 -24.44 -2.27 -0.28
C ASP A 516 -25.35 -3.02 0.70
N MET A 517 -25.26 -4.35 0.73
CA MET A 517 -26.07 -5.20 1.62
C MET A 517 -25.73 -5.05 3.11
N ARG A 518 -24.44 -4.87 3.46
CA ARG A 518 -23.94 -4.94 4.83
C ARG A 518 -23.61 -3.56 5.43
N GLY A 519 -23.36 -2.56 4.57
CA GLY A 519 -22.72 -1.30 4.96
C GLY A 519 -21.28 -1.51 5.44
N PHE A 520 -20.84 -0.68 6.39
CA PHE A 520 -19.48 -0.71 6.96
C PHE A 520 -19.28 -1.69 8.12
N ALA A 521 -20.38 -2.17 8.72
CA ALA A 521 -20.32 -3.05 9.86
C ALA A 521 -19.84 -4.44 9.43
N PRO A 522 -19.08 -5.18 10.25
CA PRO A 522 -18.55 -4.79 11.58
C PRO A 522 -17.18 -4.08 11.53
N SER A 523 -16.61 -3.84 10.33
CA SER A 523 -15.20 -3.42 10.18
C SER A 523 -14.83 -2.02 10.74
N LEU A 524 -15.80 -1.10 10.84
CA LEU A 524 -15.53 0.29 11.19
C LEU A 524 -15.05 0.49 12.65
N GLY A 525 -15.54 -0.33 13.59
CA GLY A 525 -15.19 -0.21 15.01
C GLY A 525 -13.69 -0.44 15.26
N PRO A 526 -13.13 -1.60 14.88
CA PRO A 526 -11.71 -1.88 14.98
C PRO A 526 -10.85 -0.83 14.27
N TRP A 527 -11.22 -0.46 13.04
CA TRP A 527 -10.54 0.60 12.29
C TRP A 527 -10.42 1.89 13.11
N LEU A 528 -11.52 2.34 13.72
CA LEU A 528 -11.53 3.57 14.51
C LEU A 528 -10.59 3.50 15.71
N TRP A 529 -10.57 2.36 16.43
CA TRP A 529 -9.66 2.18 17.56
C TRP A 529 -8.18 2.30 17.14
N PHE A 530 -7.80 1.68 16.04
CA PHE A 530 -6.45 1.80 15.47
C PHE A 530 -6.13 3.24 15.04
N LYS A 531 -7.07 3.96 14.42
CA LYS A 531 -6.84 5.37 14.04
C LYS A 531 -6.75 6.31 15.24
N LEU A 532 -7.53 6.09 16.30
CA LEU A 532 -7.40 6.85 17.54
C LEU A 532 -6.04 6.59 18.22
N TYR A 533 -5.59 5.34 18.25
CA TYR A 533 -4.26 4.97 18.75
C TYR A 533 -3.16 5.69 17.96
N TRP A 534 -3.19 5.61 16.62
CA TRP A 534 -2.20 6.29 15.79
C TRP A 534 -2.31 7.81 15.84
N ALA A 535 -3.50 8.38 16.04
CA ALA A 535 -3.68 9.81 16.27
C ALA A 535 -3.04 10.27 17.60
N ALA A 536 -3.10 9.45 18.65
CA ALA A 536 -2.40 9.73 19.90
C ALA A 536 -0.86 9.65 19.75
N CYS A 537 -0.35 8.65 19.01
CA CYS A 537 1.07 8.58 18.63
C CYS A 537 1.50 9.79 17.79
N ALA A 538 0.67 10.18 16.82
CA ALA A 538 0.86 11.33 15.95
C ALA A 538 0.93 12.64 16.76
N LEU A 539 0.09 12.80 17.78
CA LEU A 539 0.14 13.93 18.71
C LEU A 539 1.50 14.00 19.45
N LEU A 540 2.04 12.88 19.92
CA LEU A 540 3.37 12.84 20.53
C LEU A 540 4.46 13.26 19.53
N LEU A 541 4.39 12.79 18.30
CA LEU A 541 5.33 13.18 17.23
C LEU A 541 5.23 14.68 16.90
N ALA A 542 4.02 15.24 16.87
CA ALA A 542 3.81 16.67 16.66
C ALA A 542 4.38 17.53 17.80
N LEU A 543 4.19 17.10 19.06
CA LEU A 543 4.79 17.76 20.23
C LEU A 543 6.32 17.72 20.16
N ALA A 544 6.89 16.56 19.82
CA ALA A 544 8.33 16.41 19.64
C ALA A 544 8.87 17.32 18.52
N ALA A 545 8.17 17.40 17.38
CA ALA A 545 8.56 18.28 16.27
C ALA A 545 8.47 19.76 16.65
N GLY A 546 7.44 20.17 17.39
CA GLY A 546 7.30 21.54 17.89
C GLY A 546 8.44 21.93 18.85
N LEU A 547 8.81 21.03 19.77
CA LEU A 547 9.91 21.25 20.72
C LEU A 547 11.27 21.32 20.03
N LEU A 548 11.48 20.49 19.00
CA LEU A 548 12.73 20.39 18.26
C LEU A 548 12.80 21.33 17.04
N TRP A 549 11.82 22.19 16.81
CA TRP A 549 11.80 23.08 15.65
C TRP A 549 13.04 23.98 15.60
N ALA A 550 13.80 23.90 14.49
CA ALA A 550 15.07 24.60 14.37
C ALA A 550 14.86 26.06 13.94
N ARG A 551 15.14 27.00 14.86
CA ARG A 551 15.24 28.44 14.59
C ARG A 551 16.70 28.89 14.49
N GLY A 552 17.00 29.73 13.50
CA GLY A 552 18.32 30.30 13.29
C GLY A 552 19.30 29.35 12.58
N ARG A 553 20.54 29.80 12.46
CA ARG A 553 21.60 29.11 11.68
C ARG A 553 22.37 28.05 12.48
N GLU A 554 22.26 28.03 13.81
CA GLU A 554 22.93 27.04 14.66
C GLU A 554 22.15 25.72 14.70
N GLY A 555 22.56 24.76 13.88
CA GLY A 555 21.79 23.55 13.58
C GLY A 555 22.19 22.26 14.32
N SER A 556 22.93 22.33 15.43
CA SER A 556 23.38 21.09 16.10
C SER A 556 22.24 20.39 16.86
N VAL A 557 22.17 19.05 16.77
CA VAL A 557 21.16 18.24 17.46
C VAL A 557 21.23 18.41 18.99
N ARG A 558 22.44 18.56 19.54
CA ARG A 558 22.66 18.77 20.98
C ARG A 558 22.03 20.07 21.47
N VAL A 559 22.22 21.16 20.71
CA VAL A 559 21.64 22.47 21.04
C VAL A 559 20.12 22.41 20.98
N ARG A 560 19.55 21.75 19.96
CA ARG A 560 18.09 21.55 19.84
C ARG A 560 17.52 20.75 21.01
N LEU A 561 18.21 19.70 21.46
CA LEU A 561 17.76 18.91 22.61
C LEU A 561 17.84 19.70 23.92
N HIS A 562 18.88 20.53 24.09
CA HIS A 562 18.97 21.44 25.23
C HIS A 562 17.86 22.49 25.22
N GLN A 563 17.60 23.10 24.06
CA GLN A 563 16.49 24.04 23.88
C GLN A 563 15.13 23.37 24.10
N ALA A 564 14.94 22.13 23.67
CA ALA A 564 13.70 21.38 23.89
C ALA A 564 13.40 21.21 25.38
N ARG A 565 14.42 21.01 26.23
CA ARG A 565 14.25 20.96 27.69
C ARG A 565 13.76 22.30 28.25
N HIS A 566 14.32 23.42 27.79
CA HIS A 566 13.87 24.76 28.19
C HIS A 566 12.48 25.11 27.67
N ARG A 567 12.09 24.57 26.51
CA ARG A 567 10.76 24.73 25.91
C ARG A 567 9.71 23.79 26.48
N PHE A 568 10.11 22.81 27.30
CA PHE A 568 9.21 21.85 27.93
C PHE A 568 8.50 22.51 29.13
N THR A 569 7.38 23.15 28.82
CA THR A 569 6.53 23.87 29.78
C THR A 569 5.43 22.96 30.36
N ARG A 570 4.77 23.41 31.45
CA ARG A 570 3.62 22.72 32.05
C ARG A 570 2.50 22.34 31.05
N PRO A 571 2.05 23.21 30.12
CA PRO A 571 1.03 22.80 29.15
C PRO A 571 1.53 21.72 28.18
N THR A 572 2.78 21.79 27.73
CA THR A 572 3.36 20.74 26.87
C THR A 572 3.54 19.42 27.62
N SER A 573 3.88 19.46 28.92
CA SER A 573 4.00 18.23 29.72
C SER A 573 2.64 17.56 29.96
N TRP A 574 1.58 18.35 30.21
CA TRP A 574 0.22 17.82 30.32
C TRP A 574 -0.27 17.21 29.00
N ALA A 575 -0.06 17.89 27.88
CA ALA A 575 -0.42 17.36 26.56
C ALA A 575 0.32 16.04 26.25
N ALA A 576 1.62 15.97 26.58
CA ALA A 576 2.41 14.74 26.43
C ALA A 576 1.90 13.62 27.35
N ALA A 577 1.58 13.92 28.61
CA ALA A 577 1.06 12.93 29.56
C ALA A 577 -0.29 12.36 29.11
N VAL A 578 -1.21 13.20 28.64
CA VAL A 578 -2.50 12.76 28.08
C VAL A 578 -2.29 11.90 26.83
N ALA A 579 -1.39 12.31 25.93
CA ALA A 579 -1.12 11.54 24.72
C ALA A 579 -0.49 10.17 25.06
N VAL A 580 0.44 10.09 26.01
CA VAL A 580 1.00 8.81 26.49
C VAL A 580 -0.08 7.94 27.13
N MET A 581 -0.94 8.51 27.98
CA MET A 581 -2.06 7.77 28.59
C MET A 581 -2.95 7.18 27.50
N LEU A 582 -3.35 7.96 26.49
CA LEU A 582 -4.17 7.49 25.38
C LEU A 582 -3.49 6.37 24.58
N VAL A 583 -2.20 6.49 24.31
CA VAL A 583 -1.43 5.43 23.61
C VAL A 583 -1.45 4.13 24.42
N LEU A 584 -1.23 4.20 25.74
CA LEU A 584 -1.24 3.02 26.60
C LEU A 584 -2.63 2.40 26.74
N THR A 585 -3.69 3.21 26.91
CA THR A 585 -5.05 2.70 27.06
C THR A 585 -5.61 2.14 25.76
N LEU A 586 -5.42 2.85 24.64
CA LEU A 586 -5.92 2.41 23.33
C LEU A 586 -5.09 1.23 22.81
N GLY A 587 -3.76 1.29 22.95
CA GLY A 587 -2.87 0.19 22.60
C GLY A 587 -3.14 -1.05 23.44
N GLY A 588 -3.35 -0.90 24.75
CA GLY A 588 -3.74 -2.00 25.64
C GLY A 588 -5.09 -2.62 25.29
N PHE A 589 -6.10 -1.80 24.95
CA PHE A 589 -7.40 -2.29 24.48
C PHE A 589 -7.30 -3.05 23.15
N ILE A 590 -6.54 -2.53 22.19
CA ILE A 590 -6.29 -3.21 20.91
C ILE A 590 -5.58 -4.54 21.17
N PHE A 591 -4.48 -4.53 21.93
CA PHE A 591 -3.71 -5.73 22.26
C PHE A 591 -4.55 -6.79 22.98
N TYR A 592 -5.43 -6.37 23.90
CA TYR A 592 -6.37 -7.29 24.54
C TYR A 592 -7.32 -7.96 23.53
N ASN A 593 -7.85 -7.21 22.56
CA ASN A 593 -8.69 -7.78 21.52
C ASN A 593 -7.90 -8.70 20.57
N THR A 594 -6.72 -8.29 20.15
CA THR A 594 -5.96 -8.99 19.11
C THR A 594 -5.13 -10.18 19.61
N ASN A 595 -4.68 -10.16 20.87
CA ASN A 595 -3.74 -11.15 21.41
C ASN A 595 -4.28 -11.92 22.63
N VAL A 596 -5.28 -11.41 23.35
CA VAL A 596 -5.85 -12.08 24.53
C VAL A 596 -7.22 -12.69 24.24
N LEU A 597 -8.14 -11.92 23.66
CA LEU A 597 -9.45 -12.45 23.23
C LEU A 597 -9.34 -13.30 21.96
N ASN A 598 -8.39 -12.96 21.10
CA ASN A 598 -8.10 -13.68 19.87
C ASN A 598 -6.63 -14.07 19.85
N GLU A 599 -6.35 -15.17 19.16
CA GLU A 599 -4.99 -15.60 18.95
C GLU A 599 -4.35 -14.81 17.80
N TYR A 600 -3.19 -14.23 18.05
CA TYR A 600 -2.37 -13.57 17.04
C TYR A 600 -1.34 -14.55 16.50
N LEU A 601 -1.47 -14.91 15.22
CA LEU A 601 -0.55 -15.77 14.50
C LEU A 601 0.10 -14.99 13.35
N THR A 602 1.42 -15.08 13.26
CA THR A 602 2.16 -14.60 12.08
C THR A 602 2.10 -15.62 10.95
N ALA A 603 2.48 -15.21 9.73
CA ALA A 603 2.62 -16.15 8.61
C ALA A 603 3.58 -17.31 8.93
N SER A 604 4.60 -17.07 9.74
CA SER A 604 5.54 -18.12 10.18
C SER A 604 4.89 -19.09 11.16
N ASP A 605 4.07 -18.61 12.10
CA ASP A 605 3.38 -19.46 13.07
C ASP A 605 2.34 -20.36 12.38
N VAL A 606 1.63 -19.81 11.38
CA VAL A 606 0.70 -20.58 10.54
C VAL A 606 1.45 -21.67 9.76
N ALA A 607 2.62 -21.35 9.19
CA ALA A 607 3.42 -22.33 8.48
C ALA A 607 3.93 -23.46 9.39
N GLU A 608 4.42 -23.13 10.60
CA GLU A 608 4.88 -24.14 11.56
C GLU A 608 3.72 -25.03 12.02
N ARG A 609 2.53 -24.48 12.30
CA ARG A 609 1.35 -25.29 12.67
C ARG A 609 0.97 -26.28 11.57
N ARG A 610 1.00 -25.86 10.31
CA ARG A 610 0.73 -26.76 9.17
C ARG A 610 1.79 -27.85 9.04
N ALA A 611 3.06 -27.50 9.26
CA ALA A 611 4.15 -28.47 9.27
C ALA A 611 3.99 -29.49 10.41
N GLU A 612 3.62 -29.03 11.60
CA GLU A 612 3.41 -29.88 12.76
C GLU A 612 2.21 -30.82 12.58
N TYR A 613 1.10 -30.30 12.03
CA TYR A 613 -0.05 -31.12 11.63
C TYR A 613 0.37 -32.24 10.67
N GLU A 614 1.13 -31.93 9.63
CA GLU A 614 1.62 -32.93 8.68
C GLU A 614 2.57 -33.95 9.33
N ARG A 615 3.51 -33.51 10.18
CA ARG A 615 4.44 -34.41 10.88
C ARG A 615 3.73 -35.37 11.83
N ARG A 616 2.75 -34.87 12.60
CA ARG A 616 2.05 -35.67 13.63
C ARG A 616 0.97 -36.56 13.04
N TYR A 617 0.23 -36.04 12.06
CA TYR A 617 -1.00 -36.66 11.56
C TYR A 617 -0.91 -37.17 10.13
N GLY A 618 0.16 -36.85 9.39
CA GLY A 618 0.39 -37.40 8.05
C GLY A 618 0.53 -38.92 8.01
N GLN A 619 0.83 -39.58 9.14
CA GLN A 619 0.77 -41.04 9.25
C GLN A 619 -0.64 -41.63 9.05
N TYR A 620 -1.69 -40.80 9.17
CA TYR A 620 -3.09 -41.18 8.94
C TYR A 620 -3.55 -40.89 7.50
N ASP A 621 -2.67 -40.39 6.64
CA ASP A 621 -2.96 -40.19 5.24
C ASP A 621 -3.16 -41.54 4.54
N GLY A 622 -4.21 -41.64 3.71
CA GLY A 622 -4.61 -42.89 3.05
C GLY A 622 -5.19 -43.99 3.96
N VAL A 623 -5.30 -43.78 5.28
CA VAL A 623 -5.95 -44.73 6.18
C VAL A 623 -7.45 -44.81 5.85
N PRO A 624 -8.04 -46.00 5.64
CA PRO A 624 -9.47 -46.13 5.35
C PRO A 624 -10.33 -45.48 6.43
N GLN A 625 -11.20 -44.55 6.01
CA GLN A 625 -12.17 -43.87 6.85
C GLN A 625 -13.57 -44.06 6.26
N PRO A 626 -14.62 -44.07 7.10
CA PRO A 626 -15.98 -44.25 6.60
C PRO A 626 -16.39 -43.02 5.78
N ARG A 627 -17.00 -43.26 4.62
CA ARG A 627 -17.38 -42.21 3.66
C ARG A 627 -18.69 -41.57 4.08
N LEU A 628 -18.80 -40.25 3.94
CA LEU A 628 -20.04 -39.53 4.22
C LEU A 628 -21.08 -39.82 3.13
N VAL A 629 -22.29 -40.22 3.52
CA VAL A 629 -23.38 -40.57 2.60
C VAL A 629 -24.58 -39.63 2.77
N ALA A 630 -24.85 -39.17 3.98
CA ALA A 630 -25.88 -38.17 4.23
C ALA A 630 -25.50 -37.21 5.36
N THR A 631 -25.98 -35.98 5.25
CA THR A 631 -25.77 -34.92 6.22
C THR A 631 -27.10 -34.25 6.54
N ASN A 632 -27.45 -34.28 7.83
CA ASN A 632 -28.63 -33.61 8.37
C ASN A 632 -28.16 -32.51 9.32
N LEU A 633 -28.55 -31.26 9.06
CA LEU A 633 -28.13 -30.11 9.86
C LEU A 633 -29.31 -29.33 10.42
N HIS A 634 -29.17 -28.88 11.66
CA HIS A 634 -29.99 -27.85 12.26
C HIS A 634 -29.09 -26.64 12.54
N VAL A 635 -29.28 -25.57 11.77
CA VAL A 635 -28.42 -24.38 11.75
C VAL A 635 -29.21 -23.20 12.29
N GLU A 636 -28.75 -22.63 13.39
CA GLU A 636 -29.35 -21.48 14.03
C GLU A 636 -28.45 -20.27 13.87
N ILE A 637 -28.85 -19.34 12.99
CA ILE A 637 -28.09 -18.13 12.69
C ILE A 637 -28.65 -16.99 13.54
N TYR A 638 -27.76 -16.28 14.25
CA TYR A 638 -28.06 -15.10 15.05
C TYR A 638 -27.29 -13.87 14.51
N PRO A 639 -27.80 -13.22 13.44
CA PRO A 639 -27.14 -12.08 12.79
C PRO A 639 -26.77 -10.94 13.75
N ASP A 640 -27.66 -10.60 14.70
CA ASP A 640 -27.48 -9.49 15.64
C ASP A 640 -26.32 -9.69 16.63
N ARG A 641 -26.03 -10.94 17.01
CA ARG A 641 -24.93 -11.31 17.92
C ARG A 641 -23.71 -11.83 17.17
N GLN A 642 -23.79 -11.93 15.84
CA GLN A 642 -22.79 -12.55 14.98
C GLN A 642 -22.47 -14.00 15.39
N ALA A 643 -23.49 -14.73 15.85
CA ALA A 643 -23.32 -16.08 16.36
C ALA A 643 -24.06 -17.11 15.51
N VAL A 644 -23.54 -18.35 15.46
CA VAL A 644 -24.20 -19.49 14.81
C VAL A 644 -24.04 -20.73 15.68
N ASP A 645 -25.15 -21.42 15.89
CA ASP A 645 -25.19 -22.76 16.50
C ASP A 645 -25.57 -23.78 15.43
N ILE A 646 -24.80 -24.86 15.31
CA ILE A 646 -25.07 -25.93 14.36
C ILE A 646 -25.09 -27.26 15.11
N HIS A 647 -26.21 -27.96 15.03
CA HIS A 647 -26.31 -29.36 15.41
C HIS A 647 -26.31 -30.19 14.13
N GLY A 648 -25.33 -31.06 13.96
CA GLY A 648 -25.16 -31.85 12.76
C GLY A 648 -25.16 -33.34 13.04
N THR A 649 -25.75 -34.09 12.12
CA THR A 649 -25.70 -35.55 12.09
C THR A 649 -25.15 -35.99 10.74
N TYR A 650 -24.04 -36.72 10.76
CA TYR A 650 -23.47 -37.39 9.61
C TYR A 650 -23.84 -38.88 9.62
N HIS A 651 -24.24 -39.38 8.46
CA HIS A 651 -24.39 -40.81 8.20
C HIS A 651 -23.19 -41.28 7.38
N LEU A 652 -22.35 -42.07 8.02
CA LEU A 652 -21.10 -42.57 7.49
C LEU A 652 -21.26 -44.05 7.13
N VAL A 653 -20.64 -44.50 6.04
CA VAL A 653 -20.65 -45.91 5.61
C VAL A 653 -19.23 -46.38 5.34
N ASN A 654 -18.87 -47.55 5.87
CA ASN A 654 -17.62 -48.19 5.49
C ASN A 654 -17.74 -48.76 4.08
N ARG A 655 -17.25 -48.02 3.09
CA ARG A 655 -17.17 -48.49 1.69
C ARG A 655 -15.84 -49.19 1.37
N SER A 656 -14.95 -49.32 2.36
CA SER A 656 -13.70 -50.03 2.18
C SER A 656 -13.91 -51.55 2.30
N VAL A 657 -12.90 -52.32 1.89
CA VAL A 657 -12.89 -53.79 2.02
C VAL A 657 -12.34 -54.27 3.36
N VAL A 658 -11.96 -53.35 4.27
CA VAL A 658 -11.38 -53.66 5.57
C VAL A 658 -12.25 -53.12 6.71
N PRO A 659 -12.26 -53.77 7.89
CA PRO A 659 -12.89 -53.21 9.07
C PRO A 659 -12.19 -51.91 9.52
N ILE A 660 -12.96 -50.94 10.00
CA ILE A 660 -12.44 -49.67 10.53
C ILE A 660 -12.64 -49.66 12.05
N ASP A 661 -11.54 -49.61 12.80
CA ASP A 661 -11.55 -49.60 14.27
C ASP A 661 -11.43 -48.19 14.87
N SER A 662 -11.04 -47.20 14.06
CA SER A 662 -10.74 -45.85 14.52
C SER A 662 -11.20 -44.79 13.53
N ILE A 663 -11.75 -43.70 14.09
CA ILE A 663 -12.31 -42.58 13.34
C ILE A 663 -11.50 -41.34 13.66
N HIS A 664 -10.96 -40.76 12.60
CA HIS A 664 -10.27 -39.48 12.66
C HIS A 664 -11.24 -38.36 12.29
N LEU A 665 -11.19 -37.28 13.05
CA LEU A 665 -12.05 -36.12 12.86
C LEU A 665 -11.20 -34.85 12.93
N ALA A 666 -11.24 -34.07 11.87
CA ALA A 666 -10.59 -32.77 11.80
C ALA A 666 -11.60 -31.66 12.09
N THR A 667 -11.39 -30.88 13.16
CA THR A 667 -12.22 -29.75 13.55
C THR A 667 -11.67 -28.44 12.99
N ALA A 668 -12.54 -27.49 12.66
CA ALA A 668 -12.13 -26.21 12.08
C ALA A 668 -11.33 -25.36 13.09
N PRO A 669 -10.16 -24.80 12.71
CA PRO A 669 -9.39 -23.92 13.58
C PRO A 669 -10.18 -22.67 13.98
N GLY A 670 -10.15 -22.31 15.27
CA GLY A 670 -10.81 -21.10 15.78
C GLY A 670 -12.35 -21.19 15.85
N VAL A 671 -12.91 -22.38 15.64
CA VAL A 671 -14.34 -22.70 15.80
C VAL A 671 -14.49 -23.67 16.98
N LYS A 672 -15.48 -23.45 17.84
CA LYS A 672 -15.71 -24.35 18.98
C LYS A 672 -16.57 -25.52 18.52
N THR A 673 -15.95 -26.66 18.28
CA THR A 673 -16.68 -27.92 18.04
C THR A 673 -16.81 -28.68 19.35
N GLY A 674 -18.06 -28.95 19.76
CA GLY A 674 -18.41 -29.77 20.93
C GLY A 674 -17.91 -31.20 20.82
N ALA A 675 -18.25 -32.04 21.80
CA ALA A 675 -17.91 -33.46 21.75
C ALA A 675 -18.68 -34.12 20.58
N ALA A 676 -17.99 -34.96 19.82
CA ALA A 676 -18.63 -35.77 18.81
C ALA A 676 -19.11 -37.08 19.45
N SER A 677 -20.35 -37.47 19.21
CA SER A 677 -20.94 -38.71 19.72
C SER A 677 -21.31 -39.64 18.59
N PHE A 678 -21.21 -40.94 18.86
CA PHE A 678 -21.52 -41.99 17.89
C PHE A 678 -22.73 -42.79 18.38
N ASP A 679 -23.45 -43.43 17.45
CA ASP A 679 -24.53 -44.38 17.77
C ASP A 679 -24.07 -45.68 18.43
N ARG A 680 -22.77 -45.84 18.64
CA ARG A 680 -22.11 -46.99 19.27
C ARG A 680 -21.03 -46.54 20.25
N PRO A 681 -20.63 -47.41 21.20
CA PRO A 681 -19.54 -47.10 22.13
C PRO A 681 -18.23 -46.79 21.40
N ALA A 682 -17.67 -45.62 21.70
CA ALA A 682 -16.39 -45.18 21.18
C ALA A 682 -15.64 -44.39 22.26
N VAL A 683 -14.33 -44.60 22.37
CA VAL A 683 -13.46 -43.92 23.32
C VAL A 683 -12.60 -42.91 22.57
N ARG A 684 -12.61 -41.65 23.02
CA ARG A 684 -11.72 -40.62 22.46
C ARG A 684 -10.28 -40.89 22.89
N VAL A 685 -9.43 -41.23 21.93
CA VAL A 685 -8.01 -41.59 22.15
C VAL A 685 -7.12 -40.36 22.09
N LEU A 686 -7.42 -39.43 21.18
CA LEU A 686 -6.66 -38.19 21.01
C LEU A 686 -7.60 -37.01 20.83
N ALA A 687 -7.25 -35.87 21.44
CA ALA A 687 -7.85 -34.59 21.17
C ALA A 687 -6.76 -33.51 21.18
N ASP A 688 -6.35 -33.08 19.99
CA ASP A 688 -5.44 -31.96 19.78
C ASP A 688 -6.28 -30.75 19.33
N GLU A 689 -6.59 -29.89 20.29
CA GLU A 689 -7.40 -28.69 20.03
C GLU A 689 -6.61 -27.60 19.28
N ASP A 690 -5.27 -27.60 19.37
CA ASP A 690 -4.40 -26.60 18.74
C ASP A 690 -4.28 -26.83 17.22
N LEU A 691 -4.15 -28.11 16.82
CA LEU A 691 -4.08 -28.52 15.42
C LEU A 691 -5.45 -28.97 14.85
N GLY A 692 -6.47 -29.05 15.72
CA GLY A 692 -7.84 -29.41 15.36
C GLY A 692 -7.97 -30.84 14.84
N HIS A 693 -7.33 -31.81 15.52
CA HIS A 693 -7.39 -33.23 15.17
C HIS A 693 -7.84 -34.07 16.36
N ARG A 694 -8.86 -34.90 16.16
CA ARG A 694 -9.41 -35.81 17.18
C ARG A 694 -9.44 -37.23 16.63
N SER A 695 -9.19 -38.22 17.47
CA SER A 695 -9.36 -39.63 17.12
C SER A 695 -10.20 -40.37 18.14
N TYR A 696 -11.04 -41.28 17.65
CA TYR A 696 -11.95 -42.10 18.44
C TYR A 696 -11.75 -43.56 18.07
N ALA A 697 -11.48 -44.41 19.05
CA ALA A 697 -11.46 -45.86 18.87
C ALA A 697 -12.86 -46.41 19.11
N LEU A 698 -13.37 -47.19 18.15
CA LEU A 698 -14.63 -47.91 18.28
C LEU A 698 -14.40 -49.17 19.13
N GLU A 699 -15.30 -49.47 20.06
CA GLU A 699 -15.23 -50.74 20.79
C GLU A 699 -15.51 -51.94 19.86
N GLU A 700 -16.41 -51.74 18.89
CA GLU A 700 -16.69 -52.69 17.83
C GLU A 700 -16.31 -52.09 16.47
N PRO A 701 -15.33 -52.68 15.75
CA PRO A 701 -14.91 -52.20 14.44
C PRO A 701 -16.06 -52.20 13.42
N LEU A 702 -16.15 -51.15 12.62
CA LEU A 702 -17.13 -50.98 11.56
C LEU A 702 -16.80 -51.90 10.39
N GLN A 703 -17.60 -52.95 10.15
CA GLN A 703 -17.34 -53.90 9.07
C GLN A 703 -17.60 -53.28 7.68
N PRO A 704 -17.02 -53.83 6.60
CA PRO A 704 -17.36 -53.42 5.23
C PRO A 704 -18.89 -53.44 4.99
N GLY A 705 -19.43 -52.31 4.55
CA GLY A 705 -20.86 -52.11 4.34
C GLY A 705 -21.64 -51.62 5.55
N ASP A 706 -21.07 -51.68 6.76
CA ASP A 706 -21.73 -51.15 7.96
C ASP A 706 -21.83 -49.62 7.92
N SER A 707 -22.86 -49.11 8.61
CA SER A 707 -23.12 -47.68 8.76
C SER A 707 -22.92 -47.21 10.19
N LEU A 708 -22.62 -45.93 10.34
CA LEU A 708 -22.33 -45.26 11.59
C LEU A 708 -22.94 -43.86 11.56
N ARG A 709 -23.70 -43.52 12.58
CA ARG A 709 -24.16 -42.15 12.81
C ARG A 709 -23.18 -41.40 13.72
N LEU A 710 -22.81 -40.20 13.29
CA LEU A 710 -21.97 -39.27 14.03
C LEU A 710 -22.75 -37.97 14.27
N ASP A 711 -22.96 -37.62 15.53
CA ASP A 711 -23.60 -36.37 15.95
C ASP A 711 -22.55 -35.41 16.52
N PHE A 712 -22.67 -34.13 16.19
CA PHE A 712 -21.74 -33.09 16.64
C PHE A 712 -22.43 -31.74 16.79
N GLU A 713 -21.80 -30.87 17.55
CA GLU A 713 -22.24 -29.49 17.74
C GLU A 713 -21.12 -28.52 17.39
N VAL A 714 -21.45 -27.45 16.70
CA VAL A 714 -20.53 -26.37 16.33
C VAL A 714 -21.12 -25.05 16.82
N HIS A 715 -20.32 -24.32 17.59
CA HIS A 715 -20.66 -22.99 18.09
C HIS A 715 -19.65 -21.98 17.57
N VAL A 716 -20.14 -20.97 16.86
CA VAL A 716 -19.36 -19.85 16.35
C VAL A 716 -19.86 -18.57 16.99
N GLU A 717 -19.03 -17.95 17.83
CA GLU A 717 -19.31 -16.64 18.44
C GLU A 717 -17.99 -15.84 18.51
N PRO A 718 -17.68 -15.02 17.49
CA PRO A 718 -16.49 -14.18 17.49
C PRO A 718 -16.56 -13.15 18.63
N ARG A 719 -15.44 -12.96 19.33
CA ARG A 719 -15.32 -11.95 20.41
C ARG A 719 -14.30 -10.89 20.05
N GLY A 720 -14.69 -9.62 20.17
CA GLY A 720 -13.81 -8.51 19.86
C GLY A 720 -13.42 -8.48 18.37
N PHE A 721 -12.13 -8.25 18.09
CA PHE A 721 -11.60 -8.23 16.72
C PHE A 721 -10.16 -8.75 16.66
N ARG A 722 -9.79 -9.38 15.55
CA ARG A 722 -8.45 -9.93 15.30
C ARG A 722 -7.54 -8.87 14.69
N ASN A 723 -6.22 -9.08 14.72
CA ASN A 723 -5.28 -8.20 14.01
C ASN A 723 -5.54 -8.21 12.48
N SER A 724 -6.08 -9.30 11.94
CA SER A 724 -6.50 -9.43 10.54
C SER A 724 -7.88 -8.83 10.21
N GLY A 725 -8.61 -8.34 11.20
CA GLY A 725 -9.94 -7.75 11.03
C GLY A 725 -11.03 -8.48 11.80
N VAL A 726 -12.28 -8.28 11.37
CA VAL A 726 -13.45 -8.96 11.92
C VAL A 726 -13.92 -10.00 10.94
N ASP A 727 -14.33 -11.15 11.46
CA ASP A 727 -14.98 -12.19 10.67
C ASP A 727 -16.31 -11.66 10.11
N THR A 728 -16.49 -11.75 8.80
CA THR A 728 -17.67 -11.27 8.09
C THR A 728 -18.61 -12.40 7.70
N SER A 729 -18.38 -13.63 8.15
CA SER A 729 -19.23 -14.78 7.85
C SER A 729 -20.63 -14.67 8.47
N VAL A 730 -20.76 -14.07 9.66
CA VAL A 730 -22.05 -13.77 10.29
C VAL A 730 -22.17 -12.28 10.53
N VAL A 731 -23.13 -11.67 9.85
CA VAL A 731 -23.38 -10.22 9.90
C VAL A 731 -24.88 -9.94 9.85
N ALA A 732 -25.28 -8.78 10.37
CA ALA A 732 -26.67 -8.36 10.46
C ALA A 732 -27.46 -8.41 9.14
N ASN A 733 -26.79 -8.34 7.98
CA ASN A 733 -27.42 -8.55 6.68
C ASN A 733 -26.38 -9.03 5.67
N GLY A 734 -26.56 -10.25 5.13
CA GLY A 734 -25.62 -10.85 4.19
C GLY A 734 -24.63 -11.82 4.81
N SER A 735 -25.08 -12.66 5.75
CA SER A 735 -24.26 -13.74 6.33
C SER A 735 -23.98 -14.81 5.28
N TYR A 736 -22.75 -15.32 5.27
CA TYR A 736 -22.26 -16.36 4.37
C TYR A 736 -21.16 -17.19 5.02
N PHE A 737 -21.31 -18.51 4.99
CA PHE A 737 -20.27 -19.45 5.40
C PHE A 737 -20.43 -20.79 4.68
N THR A 738 -19.35 -21.58 4.65
CA THR A 738 -19.30 -22.89 3.99
C THR A 738 -19.14 -24.01 5.01
N ASN A 739 -19.49 -25.23 4.60
CA ASN A 739 -19.25 -26.42 5.41
C ASN A 739 -17.76 -26.64 5.71
N GLU A 740 -16.88 -26.48 4.72
CA GLU A 740 -15.43 -26.67 4.88
C GLU A 740 -14.83 -25.73 5.94
N ALA A 741 -15.38 -24.51 6.07
CA ALA A 741 -14.85 -23.53 6.99
C ALA A 741 -15.09 -23.89 8.46
N TRP A 742 -16.24 -24.50 8.80
CA TRP A 742 -16.71 -24.63 10.19
C TRP A 742 -17.07 -26.05 10.65
N LEU A 743 -17.54 -26.91 9.74
CA LEU A 743 -17.99 -28.25 10.11
C LEU A 743 -16.81 -29.21 10.24
N PRO A 744 -16.91 -30.21 11.13
CA PRO A 744 -15.87 -31.22 11.23
C PRO A 744 -15.82 -32.06 9.95
N ALA A 745 -14.61 -32.44 9.55
CA ALA A 745 -14.35 -33.31 8.41
C ALA A 745 -13.84 -34.67 8.89
N VAL A 746 -14.28 -35.75 8.23
CA VAL A 746 -13.85 -37.11 8.55
C VAL A 746 -12.51 -37.39 7.86
N GLY A 747 -11.59 -38.02 8.60
CA GLY A 747 -10.27 -38.39 8.11
C GLY A 747 -9.24 -37.27 8.13
N TYR A 748 -8.04 -37.62 7.68
CA TYR A 748 -6.92 -36.69 7.53
C TYR A 748 -7.18 -35.68 6.41
N GLN A 749 -6.90 -34.40 6.69
CA GLN A 749 -7.15 -33.29 5.77
C GLN A 749 -5.86 -32.79 5.09
N SER A 750 -5.61 -33.20 3.85
CA SER A 750 -4.42 -32.80 3.10
C SER A 750 -4.37 -31.31 2.72
N ASN A 751 -5.51 -30.60 2.76
CA ASN A 751 -5.57 -29.14 2.55
C ASN A 751 -4.98 -28.32 3.72
N ARG A 752 -4.77 -28.95 4.89
CA ARG A 752 -4.12 -28.36 6.07
C ARG A 752 -2.60 -28.46 6.04
N GLU A 753 -2.05 -29.21 5.10
CA GLU A 753 -0.62 -29.36 4.94
C GLU A 753 0.06 -28.06 4.49
N LEU A 754 1.38 -28.07 4.65
CA LEU A 754 2.22 -27.01 4.14
C LEU A 754 2.37 -27.19 2.62
N SER A 755 1.81 -26.26 1.85
CA SER A 755 1.84 -26.36 0.38
C SER A 755 3.15 -25.89 -0.24
N SER A 756 3.79 -24.87 0.34
CA SER A 756 4.99 -24.25 -0.22
C SER A 756 6.18 -25.22 -0.23
N ALA A 757 6.77 -25.49 -1.41
CA ALA A 757 7.91 -26.42 -1.49
C ALA A 757 9.18 -25.88 -0.80
N ARG A 758 9.25 -24.57 -0.54
CA ARG A 758 10.30 -24.00 0.31
C ARG A 758 10.00 -24.21 1.77
N ASP A 759 8.81 -23.82 2.21
CA ASP A 759 8.46 -23.93 3.62
C ASP A 759 8.54 -25.40 4.04
N ARG A 760 8.13 -26.33 3.18
CA ARG A 760 8.34 -27.78 3.35
C ARG A 760 9.81 -28.13 3.59
N ARG A 761 10.72 -27.65 2.74
CA ARG A 761 12.18 -27.86 2.92
C ARG A 761 12.70 -27.27 4.23
N ALA A 762 12.25 -26.07 4.60
CA ALA A 762 12.64 -25.41 5.85
C ALA A 762 12.20 -26.22 7.09
N HIS A 763 11.07 -26.92 6.98
CA HIS A 763 10.53 -27.79 8.01
C HIS A 763 10.94 -29.27 7.84
N GLY A 764 11.84 -29.60 6.92
CA GLY A 764 12.32 -30.98 6.70
C GLY A 764 11.27 -31.94 6.11
N LEU A 765 10.22 -31.42 5.48
CA LEU A 765 9.16 -32.18 4.82
C LEU A 765 9.51 -32.51 3.36
N ALA A 766 8.98 -33.63 2.87
CA ALA A 766 9.22 -34.09 1.50
C ALA A 766 8.64 -33.11 0.47
N PRO A 767 9.26 -32.89 -0.70
CA PRO A 767 8.70 -32.03 -1.75
C PRO A 767 7.33 -32.53 -2.24
N ARG A 768 6.38 -31.61 -2.47
CA ARG A 768 5.05 -31.91 -3.01
C ARG A 768 4.71 -30.92 -4.14
N PRO A 769 4.18 -31.37 -5.29
CA PRO A 769 3.70 -30.46 -6.32
C PRO A 769 2.45 -29.70 -5.83
N LEU A 770 2.40 -28.39 -6.08
CA LEU A 770 1.28 -27.54 -5.64
C LEU A 770 -0.04 -27.89 -6.33
N ILE A 771 0.04 -28.43 -7.56
CA ILE A 771 -1.08 -28.87 -8.38
C ILE A 771 -0.75 -30.31 -8.84
N PRO A 772 -1.61 -31.30 -8.53
CA PRO A 772 -1.46 -32.65 -9.06
C PRO A 772 -1.43 -32.66 -10.59
N SER A 773 -0.78 -33.66 -11.18
CA SER A 773 -0.74 -33.79 -12.64
C SER A 773 -2.16 -33.91 -13.20
N LEU A 774 -2.43 -33.26 -14.33
CA LEU A 774 -3.70 -33.44 -15.03
C LEU A 774 -3.94 -34.92 -15.37
N HIS A 775 -2.90 -35.75 -15.50
CA HIS A 775 -3.03 -37.19 -15.82
C HIS A 775 -3.16 -38.10 -14.59
N ASP A 776 -3.10 -37.54 -13.39
CA ASP A 776 -3.28 -38.27 -12.15
C ASP A 776 -4.77 -38.53 -11.94
N VAL A 777 -5.21 -39.77 -12.15
CA VAL A 777 -6.62 -40.17 -12.05
C VAL A 777 -7.06 -40.20 -10.61
N GLU A 778 -6.19 -40.64 -9.70
CA GLU A 778 -6.45 -40.74 -8.27
C GLU A 778 -6.63 -39.34 -7.67
N ALA A 779 -5.77 -38.39 -8.02
CA ALA A 779 -5.91 -37.00 -7.57
C ALA A 779 -7.20 -36.30 -8.04
N ARG A 780 -7.83 -36.77 -9.12
CA ARG A 780 -9.14 -36.25 -9.58
C ARG A 780 -10.29 -36.81 -8.74
N GLU A 781 -10.15 -38.03 -8.22
CA GLU A 781 -11.15 -38.72 -7.41
C GLU A 781 -11.03 -38.36 -5.92
N GLU A 782 -9.84 -37.96 -5.46
CA GLU A 782 -9.53 -37.57 -4.08
C GLU A 782 -9.74 -36.08 -3.75
N MET A 783 -10.27 -35.27 -4.67
CA MET A 783 -10.53 -33.85 -4.38
C MET A 783 -11.46 -33.69 -3.17
N THR A 784 -11.10 -32.82 -2.23
CA THR A 784 -11.95 -32.45 -1.09
C THR A 784 -13.37 -32.09 -1.56
N GLY A 785 -14.39 -32.69 -0.96
CA GLY A 785 -15.79 -32.49 -1.37
C GLY A 785 -16.21 -33.25 -2.64
N ALA A 786 -15.43 -34.20 -3.15
CA ALA A 786 -15.83 -35.08 -4.25
C ALA A 786 -16.94 -36.08 -3.85
N GLU A 787 -17.09 -36.34 -2.55
CA GLU A 787 -18.12 -37.22 -2.01
C GLU A 787 -19.52 -36.70 -2.34
N ARG A 788 -20.39 -37.61 -2.79
CA ARG A 788 -21.79 -37.31 -3.07
C ARG A 788 -22.66 -37.70 -1.89
N ILE A 789 -23.33 -36.72 -1.31
CA ILE A 789 -24.11 -36.86 -0.09
C ILE A 789 -25.57 -36.47 -0.31
N ALA A 790 -26.48 -37.17 0.35
CA ALA A 790 -27.83 -36.64 0.55
C ALA A 790 -27.77 -35.51 1.59
N PHE A 791 -28.30 -34.34 1.25
CA PHE A 791 -28.21 -33.16 2.10
C PHE A 791 -29.60 -32.71 2.54
N GLU A 792 -29.76 -32.52 3.85
CA GLU A 792 -30.96 -31.99 4.48
C GLU A 792 -30.57 -30.98 5.56
N ALA A 793 -31.21 -29.81 5.55
CA ALA A 793 -30.92 -28.75 6.52
C ALA A 793 -32.18 -28.01 6.95
N VAL A 794 -32.31 -27.78 8.25
CA VAL A 794 -33.25 -26.82 8.83
C VAL A 794 -32.44 -25.61 9.28
N MET A 795 -32.76 -24.44 8.73
CA MET A 795 -32.09 -23.19 9.07
C MET A 795 -33.05 -22.22 9.76
N GLY A 796 -32.68 -21.75 10.94
CA GLY A 796 -33.34 -20.65 11.66
C GLY A 796 -32.54 -19.35 11.51
N THR A 797 -33.24 -18.24 11.28
CA THR A 797 -32.65 -16.89 11.23
C THR A 797 -33.67 -15.85 11.72
N ASP A 798 -33.27 -14.58 11.73
CA ASP A 798 -34.15 -13.47 12.11
C ASP A 798 -35.42 -13.43 11.25
N GLU A 799 -36.52 -12.96 11.83
CA GLU A 799 -37.86 -13.04 11.22
C GLU A 799 -37.95 -12.36 9.84
N ASP A 800 -37.18 -11.29 9.64
CA ASP A 800 -37.13 -10.47 8.44
C ASP A 800 -36.11 -10.95 7.38
N GLN A 801 -35.36 -12.02 7.67
CA GLN A 801 -34.38 -12.60 6.76
C GLN A 801 -34.90 -13.86 6.05
N ILE A 802 -34.23 -14.20 4.97
CA ILE A 802 -34.41 -15.46 4.24
C ILE A 802 -33.07 -16.19 4.29
N ALA A 803 -33.09 -17.40 4.84
CA ALA A 803 -31.96 -18.30 4.82
C ALA A 803 -32.02 -19.18 3.57
N VAL A 804 -30.91 -19.33 2.86
CA VAL A 804 -30.82 -20.10 1.60
C VAL A 804 -29.62 -21.04 1.66
N THR A 805 -29.83 -22.29 1.23
CA THR A 805 -28.83 -23.36 1.16
C THR A 805 -29.24 -24.34 0.05
N PRO A 806 -28.38 -25.25 -0.43
CA PRO A 806 -28.75 -26.20 -1.47
C PRO A 806 -29.93 -27.11 -1.09
N GLY A 807 -30.72 -27.50 -2.09
CA GLY A 807 -31.87 -28.39 -1.93
C GLY A 807 -33.20 -27.73 -2.26
N ALA A 808 -34.25 -28.54 -2.41
CA ALA A 808 -35.60 -28.04 -2.59
C ALA A 808 -36.16 -27.54 -1.26
N LEU A 809 -36.74 -26.34 -1.25
CA LEU A 809 -37.42 -25.80 -0.07
C LEU A 809 -38.70 -26.62 0.19
N ARG A 810 -38.71 -27.41 1.27
CA ARG A 810 -39.84 -28.27 1.66
C ARG A 810 -40.86 -27.53 2.49
N ARG A 811 -40.39 -26.72 3.44
CA ARG A 811 -41.26 -26.03 4.41
C ARG A 811 -40.61 -24.74 4.89
N THR A 812 -41.46 -23.75 5.19
CA THR A 812 -41.08 -22.53 5.92
C THR A 812 -42.08 -22.31 7.04
N TRP A 813 -41.61 -21.91 8.22
CA TRP A 813 -42.47 -21.53 9.34
C TRP A 813 -41.85 -20.42 10.18
N LYS A 814 -42.62 -19.88 11.12
CA LYS A 814 -42.17 -18.90 12.10
C LYS A 814 -42.43 -19.44 13.50
N GLU A 815 -41.46 -19.28 14.39
CA GLU A 815 -41.49 -19.77 15.76
C GLU A 815 -40.59 -18.87 16.62
N ASP A 816 -41.05 -18.48 17.82
CA ASP A 816 -40.31 -17.64 18.77
C ASP A 816 -39.66 -16.36 18.20
N GLY A 817 -40.36 -15.69 17.27
CA GLY A 817 -39.85 -14.46 16.64
C GLY A 817 -38.72 -14.70 15.63
N ARG A 818 -38.57 -15.94 15.15
CA ARG A 818 -37.59 -16.36 14.15
C ARG A 818 -38.25 -17.05 12.98
N ARG A 819 -37.55 -17.11 11.86
CA ARG A 819 -38.04 -17.74 10.63
C ARG A 819 -37.17 -18.94 10.27
N TYR A 820 -37.84 -20.04 9.97
CA TYR A 820 -37.23 -21.34 9.72
C TYR A 820 -37.47 -21.83 8.30
N PHE A 821 -36.46 -22.47 7.72
CA PHE A 821 -36.48 -23.00 6.37
C PHE A 821 -35.93 -24.43 6.34
N HIS A 822 -36.71 -25.36 5.80
CA HIS A 822 -36.31 -26.75 5.63
C HIS A 822 -35.99 -27.03 4.15
N TYR A 823 -34.73 -27.35 3.89
CA TYR A 823 -34.21 -27.69 2.56
C TYR A 823 -33.78 -29.15 2.53
N ALA A 824 -34.11 -29.87 1.45
CA ALA A 824 -33.63 -31.21 1.22
C ALA A 824 -33.39 -31.47 -0.27
N THR A 825 -32.25 -32.06 -0.62
CA THR A 825 -31.89 -32.39 -2.00
C THR A 825 -32.66 -33.62 -2.50
N ASP A 826 -33.15 -33.59 -3.74
CA ASP A 826 -33.79 -34.77 -4.37
C ASP A 826 -32.77 -35.81 -4.88
N ALA A 827 -31.51 -35.42 -5.04
CA ALA A 827 -30.41 -36.27 -5.46
C ALA A 827 -29.10 -35.91 -4.72
N PRO A 828 -28.16 -36.85 -4.56
CA PRO A 828 -26.89 -36.58 -3.89
C PRO A 828 -26.10 -35.46 -4.56
N ILE A 829 -25.65 -34.49 -3.76
CA ILE A 829 -24.81 -33.36 -4.19
C ILE A 829 -23.38 -33.54 -3.70
N ARG A 830 -22.43 -32.78 -4.25
CA ARG A 830 -21.07 -32.72 -3.71
C ARG A 830 -21.09 -32.18 -2.28
N ASN A 831 -20.21 -32.69 -1.42
CA ASN A 831 -20.00 -32.19 -0.05
C ASN A 831 -19.25 -30.84 -0.04
N ASP A 832 -19.81 -29.88 -0.77
CA ASP A 832 -19.33 -28.51 -0.93
C ASP A 832 -20.59 -27.63 -1.04
N TYR A 833 -20.99 -27.05 0.09
CA TYR A 833 -22.22 -26.28 0.19
C TYR A 833 -22.05 -25.10 1.15
N ALA A 834 -22.89 -24.11 0.93
CA ALA A 834 -22.87 -22.87 1.66
C ALA A 834 -24.23 -22.53 2.27
N PHE A 835 -24.17 -21.69 3.28
CA PHE A 835 -25.31 -21.14 4.00
C PHE A 835 -25.32 -19.64 3.80
N PHE A 836 -26.49 -19.12 3.46
CA PHE A 836 -26.71 -17.70 3.23
C PHE A 836 -27.87 -17.22 4.11
N SER A 837 -27.76 -16.02 4.67
CA SER A 837 -28.88 -15.35 5.35
C SER A 837 -28.83 -13.85 5.13
N ALA A 838 -29.90 -13.30 4.55
CA ALA A 838 -30.03 -11.87 4.33
C ALA A 838 -31.49 -11.45 4.13
N ARG A 839 -31.70 -10.13 4.10
CA ARG A 839 -32.95 -9.50 3.66
C ARG A 839 -33.00 -9.47 2.14
N TYR A 840 -33.31 -10.61 1.53
CA TYR A 840 -33.39 -10.74 0.07
C TYR A 840 -34.71 -10.19 -0.50
N ALA A 841 -34.62 -9.49 -1.61
CA ALA A 841 -35.69 -9.45 -2.61
C ALA A 841 -35.59 -10.71 -3.47
N VAL A 842 -36.75 -11.25 -3.89
CA VAL A 842 -36.82 -12.48 -4.67
C VAL A 842 -37.50 -12.18 -6.00
N HIS A 843 -36.77 -12.43 -7.10
CA HIS A 843 -37.34 -12.48 -8.43
C HIS A 843 -37.57 -13.93 -8.85
N GLU A 844 -38.79 -14.23 -9.27
CA GLU A 844 -39.18 -15.57 -9.71
C GLU A 844 -39.50 -15.57 -11.21
N ALA A 845 -39.03 -16.60 -11.90
CA ALA A 845 -39.38 -16.89 -13.29
C ALA A 845 -39.57 -18.40 -13.44
N GLN A 846 -40.29 -18.82 -14.49
CA GLN A 846 -40.33 -20.22 -14.90
C GLN A 846 -39.78 -20.35 -16.32
N TRP A 847 -38.99 -21.39 -16.53
CA TRP A 847 -38.49 -21.75 -17.85
C TRP A 847 -38.46 -23.28 -17.98
N ASN A 848 -39.16 -23.83 -18.97
CA ASN A 848 -39.26 -25.28 -19.22
C ASN A 848 -39.47 -26.12 -17.95
N ASP A 849 -40.52 -25.80 -17.19
CA ASP A 849 -40.90 -26.45 -15.92
C ASP A 849 -39.88 -26.31 -14.77
N VAL A 850 -38.83 -25.50 -14.94
CA VAL A 850 -37.87 -25.15 -13.89
C VAL A 850 -38.22 -23.78 -13.31
N ALA A 851 -38.50 -23.74 -12.01
CA ALA A 851 -38.64 -22.50 -11.26
C ALA A 851 -37.25 -21.89 -10.99
N ILE A 852 -37.02 -20.69 -11.50
CA ILE A 852 -35.80 -19.92 -11.30
C ILE A 852 -36.10 -18.84 -10.26
N ARG A 853 -35.37 -18.85 -9.15
CA ARG A 853 -35.45 -17.82 -8.10
C ARG A 853 -34.11 -17.11 -7.98
N ILE A 854 -34.14 -15.79 -8.09
CA ILE A 854 -32.98 -14.93 -7.92
C ILE A 854 -33.14 -14.19 -6.61
N PHE A 855 -32.29 -14.51 -5.63
CA PHE A 855 -32.19 -13.80 -4.36
C PHE A 855 -31.17 -12.68 -4.51
N HIS A 856 -31.59 -11.44 -4.33
CA HIS A 856 -30.72 -10.27 -4.48
C HIS A 856 -30.97 -9.23 -3.40
N HIS A 857 -30.01 -8.32 -3.23
CA HIS A 857 -30.19 -7.16 -2.37
C HIS A 857 -31.28 -6.24 -2.97
N PRO A 858 -32.26 -5.75 -2.19
CA PRO A 858 -33.28 -4.83 -2.69
C PRO A 858 -32.65 -3.51 -3.20
N GLY A 859 -33.10 -3.04 -4.36
CA GLY A 859 -32.52 -1.90 -5.08
C GLY A 859 -31.76 -2.40 -6.30
#